data_AF-A0A1F9X8T1-F1
#
_entry.id   AF-A0A1F9X8T1-F1
#
_cell.length_a   1.000
_cell.length_b   1.000
_cell.length_c   1.000
_cell.angle_alpha   90.00
_cell.angle_beta   90.00
_cell.angle_gamma   90.00
#
_symmetry.space_group_name_H-M   'P 1'
#
loop_
_entity.id
_entity.type
_entity.pdbx_description
1 polymer ?
#
loop_
_entity_poly.entity_id
_entity_poly.type
_entity_poly.pdbx_seq_one_letter_code
_entity_poly.pdbx_strand_id
1 'polypeptide(L)'
;MGKIFHTAGLRIMLPALFFCHTAAFAGLSAQTSVQIDISPLIPFYQTLTIDEKNEQARDWALYGLLAKLNISQKKMAEMFKGSAPLRFPYLKDSVGYKILSGRVEYLSGTDCIVLVQEENRDNKPLIGALTDKKYSATNYLPEKIHIYSYRADIPAGTITVSYYKTEPGKKLFGPEYGYAEKEVRNLDDFRQFMGNIDDILSMRWKDNSVTFAGRKYPADSNRSLTTEDIATLYQAYMVQVTPEKEEKHKHDYNLFINQKYEEVLKLNPGLEKAISRGKTKKKEVLDYIRQRIPYTPLGEEDENVGFSLDPGMDYRAVADDLEKLAGKDPGSVDTQDTELCGFIDSIREDIVSTAGKVRNREDLEPVLVLLRKYSKTENRAQAHFVDILKRIQMKNSYQLARYDGKMKGTSPAMVLFYTDLTAKLWALDFDGSAPRNTITGFRAMSEIRVPKLYWDDFVKLSKTRLWFGVKKDAFEVYGKKAVFEPVATRVYAASSDPLFPGKESKPNYQSGEFLGWWDKHYETMADFEPQYHKLNQIQKWSCILMILKEEKNRALDFLFNVSVERNLDYETWYRVTPYLKVKPEIAFIDKTKYNRTTECLPIFYSQNYPLMGQSFFLFGGVSLASKNDILGKLKKKTSGYAAKGGDSGEPSASGIPAAPGAKRSNRIGPPLLKAKTRQESSGTANTYTPSPLALEDKPSIKIPCRADGANYGELLAEKNAAGVKLSFEKGPAAIANDILQGFAEIQDARREGFKDERIFRQLPGIESAVRVENWKTYLIKSSAIKDMWLYVNLNEQEKKASYIAKAAGTEADSDSVYARLITQSQFDKLTKEKQTIKIF
;
A
#
# COMPACT_ATOMS: atom_id res chain seq x y z
N MET A 1 -90.87 15.05 10.77
CA MET A 1 -91.63 13.88 10.25
C MET A 1 -90.58 12.85 9.84
N GLY A 2 -90.28 11.83 10.65
CA GLY A 2 -90.96 10.52 10.66
C GLY A 2 -90.28 9.58 9.65
N LYS A 3 -89.29 8.77 10.07
CA LYS A 3 -89.36 7.28 10.29
C LYS A 3 -89.54 6.50 8.95
N ILE A 4 -88.63 5.65 8.46
CA ILE A 4 -88.33 4.24 8.90
C ILE A 4 -87.19 3.67 8.01
N PHE A 5 -86.06 3.26 8.58
CA PHE A 5 -85.45 1.91 8.64
C PHE A 5 -85.58 0.95 7.42
N HIS A 6 -84.44 0.56 6.85
CA HIS A 6 -84.08 -0.86 6.74
C HIS A 6 -82.55 -1.10 6.74
N THR A 7 -82.21 -2.19 7.43
CA THR A 7 -80.92 -2.72 7.86
C THR A 7 -80.23 -3.60 6.79
N ALA A 8 -78.91 -3.50 6.65
CA ALA A 8 -78.05 -4.64 6.31
C ALA A 8 -76.60 -4.38 6.79
N GLY A 9 -76.00 -5.38 7.43
CA GLY A 9 -74.88 -5.25 8.36
C GLY A 9 -73.51 -4.96 7.75
N LEU A 10 -72.76 -4.12 8.46
CA LEU A 10 -71.33 -3.87 8.24
C LEU A 10 -70.53 -4.77 9.19
N ARG A 11 -69.99 -5.89 8.69
CA ARG A 11 -68.88 -6.61 9.34
C ARG A 11 -67.62 -5.77 9.17
N ILE A 12 -67.12 -5.22 10.27
CA ILE A 12 -65.79 -4.62 10.34
C ILE A 12 -64.76 -5.76 10.20
N MET A 13 -64.14 -5.88 9.02
CA MET A 13 -62.89 -6.62 8.87
C MET A 13 -61.74 -5.71 9.33
N LEU A 14 -60.99 -6.17 10.33
CA LEU A 14 -59.67 -5.63 10.67
C LEU A 14 -58.74 -5.69 9.44
N PRO A 15 -57.85 -4.71 9.22
CA PRO A 15 -56.78 -4.85 8.25
C PRO A 15 -55.67 -5.75 8.84
N ALA A 16 -55.67 -7.01 8.41
CA ALA A 16 -54.51 -7.89 8.48
C ALA A 16 -53.44 -7.39 7.48
N LEU A 17 -52.68 -6.37 7.87
CA LEU A 17 -51.61 -5.79 7.03
C LEU A 17 -50.42 -5.34 7.88
N PHE A 18 -49.94 -6.18 8.80
CA PHE A 18 -48.67 -5.92 9.51
C PHE A 18 -47.82 -7.16 9.82
N PHE A 19 -48.09 -8.31 9.18
CA PHE A 19 -47.33 -9.56 9.42
C PHE A 19 -46.44 -10.03 8.26
N CYS A 20 -46.20 -9.19 7.24
CA CYS A 20 -45.43 -9.63 6.06
C CYS A 20 -43.90 -9.44 6.16
N HIS A 21 -43.37 -8.75 7.19
CA HIS A 21 -41.93 -8.50 7.30
C HIS A 21 -41.16 -9.61 8.07
N THR A 22 -41.81 -10.39 8.92
CA THR A 22 -41.15 -11.47 9.68
C THR A 22 -41.12 -12.81 8.92
N ALA A 23 -42.02 -13.03 7.96
CA ALA A 23 -42.08 -14.27 7.18
C ALA A 23 -40.99 -14.39 6.09
N ALA A 24 -40.46 -13.27 5.60
CA ALA A 24 -39.52 -13.26 4.45
C ALA A 24 -38.18 -13.98 4.72
N PHE A 25 -37.75 -14.09 5.99
CA PHE A 25 -36.49 -14.75 6.37
C PHE A 25 -36.62 -16.13 7.02
N ALA A 26 -37.82 -16.55 7.45
CA ALA A 26 -38.05 -17.94 7.87
C ALA A 26 -37.78 -18.93 6.71
N GLY A 27 -37.82 -18.44 5.46
CA GLY A 27 -37.42 -19.16 4.26
C GLY A 27 -35.92 -19.11 3.91
N LEU A 28 -35.12 -18.18 4.45
CA LEU A 28 -33.66 -18.13 4.19
C LEU A 28 -32.88 -19.18 4.97
N SER A 29 -33.40 -19.64 6.11
CA SER A 29 -32.80 -20.73 6.88
C SER A 29 -33.07 -22.13 6.32
N ALA A 30 -33.88 -22.25 5.25
CA ALA A 30 -34.40 -23.53 4.75
C ALA A 30 -33.98 -23.89 3.31
N GLN A 31 -33.13 -23.11 2.63
CA GLN A 31 -32.62 -23.50 1.33
C GLN A 31 -31.39 -24.40 1.46
N THR A 32 -31.61 -25.70 1.28
CA THR A 32 -30.59 -26.69 0.97
C THR A 32 -29.76 -26.24 -0.22
N SER A 33 -28.44 -26.46 -0.11
CA SER A 33 -27.35 -26.23 -1.07
C SER A 33 -27.68 -25.55 -2.42
N VAL A 34 -27.03 -24.42 -2.69
CA VAL A 34 -27.07 -23.73 -3.98
C VAL A 34 -25.94 -24.23 -4.87
N GLN A 35 -26.27 -24.79 -6.03
CA GLN A 35 -25.28 -25.03 -7.08
C GLN A 35 -25.13 -23.78 -7.95
N ILE A 36 -23.88 -23.39 -8.21
CA ILE A 36 -23.52 -22.26 -9.06
C ILE A 36 -22.75 -22.81 -10.25
N ASP A 37 -23.35 -22.77 -11.43
CA ASP A 37 -22.69 -23.14 -12.69
C ASP A 37 -21.83 -21.98 -13.18
N ILE A 38 -20.51 -22.20 -13.21
CA ILE A 38 -19.48 -21.29 -13.69
C ILE A 38 -18.83 -21.78 -14.99
N SER A 39 -19.36 -22.83 -15.64
CA SER A 39 -18.81 -23.39 -16.88
C SER A 39 -18.53 -22.32 -17.95
N PRO A 40 -19.40 -21.31 -18.17
CA PRO A 40 -19.12 -20.22 -19.13
C PRO A 40 -17.93 -19.34 -18.76
N LEU A 41 -17.50 -19.34 -17.49
CA LEU A 41 -16.46 -18.48 -16.95
C LEU A 41 -15.10 -19.19 -16.81
N ILE A 42 -15.04 -20.51 -17.02
CA ILE A 42 -13.80 -21.29 -16.94
C ILE A 42 -12.70 -20.75 -17.87
N PRO A 43 -12.96 -20.35 -19.13
CA PRO A 43 -11.92 -19.77 -19.97
C PRO A 43 -11.29 -18.50 -19.37
N PHE A 44 -12.09 -17.64 -18.72
CA PHE A 44 -11.58 -16.47 -18.01
C PHE A 44 -10.83 -16.88 -16.73
N TYR A 45 -11.36 -17.83 -15.95
CA TYR A 45 -10.70 -18.33 -14.75
C TYR A 45 -9.28 -18.83 -15.03
N GLN A 46 -9.07 -19.48 -16.18
CA GLN A 46 -7.77 -20.02 -16.58
C GLN A 46 -6.72 -18.92 -16.83
N THR A 47 -7.12 -17.69 -17.18
CA THR A 47 -6.20 -16.56 -17.38
C THR A 47 -5.73 -15.93 -16.07
N LEU A 48 -6.35 -16.28 -14.93
CA LEU A 48 -5.99 -15.72 -13.63
C LEU A 48 -4.75 -16.40 -13.03
N THR A 49 -3.99 -15.63 -12.27
CA THR A 49 -2.91 -16.15 -11.42
C THR A 49 -3.50 -17.03 -10.32
N ILE A 50 -2.68 -17.91 -9.75
CA ILE A 50 -3.13 -18.91 -8.78
C ILE A 50 -3.75 -18.31 -7.51
N ASP A 51 -3.26 -17.16 -7.07
CA ASP A 51 -3.79 -16.38 -5.96
C ASP A 51 -5.15 -15.74 -6.29
N GLU A 52 -5.27 -15.14 -7.47
CA GLU A 52 -6.52 -14.51 -7.93
C GLU A 52 -7.63 -15.53 -8.22
N LYS A 53 -7.26 -16.76 -8.62
CA LYS A 53 -8.18 -17.87 -8.85
C LYS A 53 -9.05 -18.18 -7.62
N ASN A 54 -8.41 -18.35 -6.46
CA ASN A 54 -9.12 -18.65 -5.21
C ASN A 54 -10.07 -17.51 -4.82
N GLU A 55 -9.64 -16.27 -5.04
CA GLU A 55 -10.43 -15.10 -4.71
C GLU A 55 -11.60 -14.87 -5.68
N GLN A 56 -11.41 -15.15 -6.97
CA GLN A 56 -12.46 -15.10 -7.97
C GLN A 56 -13.55 -16.15 -7.71
N ALA A 57 -13.16 -17.37 -7.31
CA ALA A 57 -14.11 -18.40 -6.92
C ALA A 57 -14.95 -17.98 -5.70
N ARG A 58 -14.35 -17.33 -4.70
CA ARG A 58 -15.08 -16.72 -3.56
C ARG A 58 -16.06 -15.66 -3.99
N ASP A 59 -15.64 -14.78 -4.91
CA ASP A 59 -16.50 -13.73 -5.43
C ASP A 59 -17.72 -14.33 -6.16
N TRP A 60 -17.50 -15.32 -7.03
CA TRP A 60 -18.60 -16.02 -7.72
C TRP A 60 -19.51 -16.79 -6.77
N ALA A 61 -18.97 -17.44 -5.75
CA ALA A 61 -19.76 -18.07 -4.70
C ALA A 61 -20.70 -17.06 -4.02
N LEU A 62 -20.21 -15.87 -3.68
CA LEU A 62 -21.01 -14.81 -3.10
C LEU A 62 -22.04 -14.25 -4.09
N TYR A 63 -21.65 -13.96 -5.34
CA TYR A 63 -22.59 -13.44 -6.35
C TYR A 63 -23.73 -14.41 -6.63
N GLY A 64 -23.43 -15.70 -6.82
CA GLY A 64 -24.44 -16.73 -7.04
C GLY A 64 -25.35 -16.92 -5.83
N LEU A 65 -24.80 -16.90 -4.61
CA LEU A 65 -25.59 -16.93 -3.38
C LEU A 65 -26.55 -15.73 -3.30
N LEU A 66 -26.06 -14.50 -3.46
CA LEU A 66 -26.89 -13.29 -3.38
C LEU A 66 -27.99 -13.28 -4.45
N ALA A 67 -27.69 -13.77 -5.66
CA ALA A 67 -28.69 -13.93 -6.70
C ALA A 67 -29.78 -14.96 -6.32
N LYS A 68 -29.39 -16.12 -5.78
CA LYS A 68 -30.33 -17.15 -5.31
C LYS A 68 -31.21 -16.67 -4.15
N LEU A 69 -30.65 -15.84 -3.27
CA LEU A 69 -31.36 -15.21 -2.16
C LEU A 69 -32.27 -14.05 -2.59
N ASN A 70 -32.44 -13.83 -3.90
CA ASN A 70 -33.29 -12.78 -4.45
C ASN A 70 -32.91 -11.38 -3.98
N ILE A 71 -31.63 -11.10 -3.70
CA ILE A 71 -31.19 -9.74 -3.36
C ILE A 71 -31.40 -8.85 -4.59
N SER A 72 -32.12 -7.73 -4.41
CA SER A 72 -32.43 -6.84 -5.54
C SER A 72 -31.18 -6.32 -6.27
N GLN A 73 -31.30 -6.11 -7.58
CA GLN A 73 -30.20 -5.62 -8.42
C GLN A 73 -29.65 -4.27 -7.91
N LYS A 74 -30.53 -3.39 -7.42
CA LYS A 74 -30.13 -2.11 -6.81
C LYS A 74 -29.23 -2.33 -5.60
N LYS A 75 -29.61 -3.21 -4.68
CA LYS A 75 -28.83 -3.52 -3.48
C LYS A 75 -27.49 -4.14 -3.84
N MET A 76 -27.45 -5.06 -4.80
CA MET A 76 -26.19 -5.63 -5.30
C MET A 76 -25.29 -4.55 -5.91
N ALA A 77 -25.82 -3.66 -6.76
CA ALA A 77 -25.05 -2.56 -7.32
C ALA A 77 -24.49 -1.61 -6.24
N GLU A 78 -25.22 -1.40 -5.15
CA GLU A 78 -24.73 -0.64 -3.98
C GLU A 78 -23.62 -1.39 -3.22
N MET A 79 -23.79 -2.69 -2.98
CA MET A 79 -22.80 -3.53 -2.28
C MET A 79 -21.47 -3.64 -3.04
N PHE A 80 -21.54 -3.71 -4.35
CA PHE A 80 -20.39 -3.91 -5.24
C PHE A 80 -19.93 -2.62 -5.92
N LYS A 81 -20.38 -1.47 -5.45
CA LYS A 81 -19.96 -0.17 -5.97
C LYS A 81 -18.44 0.00 -5.82
N GLY A 82 -17.76 0.28 -6.93
CA GLY A 82 -16.29 0.44 -6.96
C GLY A 82 -15.53 -0.90 -6.95
N SER A 83 -16.24 -2.02 -7.09
CA SER A 83 -15.65 -3.34 -7.34
C SER A 83 -15.99 -3.80 -8.76
N ALA A 84 -15.26 -4.81 -9.26
CA ALA A 84 -15.57 -5.48 -10.50
C ALA A 84 -15.94 -6.95 -10.21
N PRO A 85 -16.97 -7.51 -10.87
CA PRO A 85 -17.36 -8.90 -10.69
C PRO A 85 -16.34 -9.90 -11.23
N LEU A 86 -15.45 -9.46 -12.13
CA LEU A 86 -14.32 -10.21 -12.65
C LEU A 86 -13.02 -9.52 -12.28
N ARG A 87 -12.01 -10.32 -11.94
CA ARG A 87 -10.70 -9.88 -11.45
C ARG A 87 -9.72 -9.72 -12.60
N PHE A 88 -9.90 -8.68 -13.41
CA PHE A 88 -9.00 -8.40 -14.52
C PHE A 88 -7.61 -7.93 -14.02
N PRO A 89 -6.50 -8.55 -14.44
CA PRO A 89 -5.16 -8.16 -13.99
C PRO A 89 -4.81 -6.69 -14.28
N TYR A 90 -5.25 -6.16 -15.41
CA TYR A 90 -5.05 -4.76 -15.81
C TYR A 90 -5.91 -3.75 -15.03
N LEU A 91 -6.88 -4.21 -14.21
CA LEU A 91 -7.71 -3.37 -13.35
C LEU A 91 -7.32 -3.41 -11.87
N LYS A 92 -6.29 -4.17 -11.50
CA LYS A 92 -5.93 -4.43 -10.09
C LYS A 92 -5.61 -3.17 -9.27
N ASP A 93 -5.23 -2.07 -9.93
CA ASP A 93 -4.93 -0.78 -9.29
C ASP A 93 -6.10 0.21 -9.33
N SER A 94 -7.06 0.00 -10.25
CA SER A 94 -8.26 0.83 -10.40
C SER A 94 -9.45 0.30 -9.60
N VAL A 95 -9.44 -1.00 -9.28
CA VAL A 95 -10.53 -1.70 -8.60
C VAL A 95 -10.06 -2.22 -7.24
N GLY A 96 -10.84 -1.95 -6.20
CA GLY A 96 -10.57 -2.41 -4.84
C GLY A 96 -10.92 -3.89 -4.63
N TYR A 97 -10.19 -4.81 -5.27
CA TYR A 97 -10.40 -6.23 -5.06
C TYR A 97 -10.14 -6.64 -3.60
N LYS A 98 -11.07 -7.44 -3.04
CA LYS A 98 -10.95 -7.96 -1.68
C LYS A 98 -10.06 -9.20 -1.69
N ILE A 99 -9.04 -9.20 -0.84
CA ILE A 99 -8.20 -10.36 -0.52
C ILE A 99 -8.48 -10.71 0.94
N LEU A 100 -9.20 -11.81 1.15
CA LEU A 100 -9.66 -12.27 2.46
C LEU A 100 -9.98 -13.75 2.37
N SER A 101 -9.71 -14.49 3.44
CA SER A 101 -10.04 -15.92 3.62
C SER A 101 -11.53 -16.26 3.48
N GLY A 102 -12.43 -15.25 3.49
CA GLY A 102 -13.86 -15.40 3.23
C GLY A 102 -14.49 -14.13 2.67
N ARG A 103 -15.83 -14.07 2.70
CA ARG A 103 -16.62 -12.86 2.37
C ARG A 103 -17.61 -12.56 3.47
N VAL A 104 -17.84 -11.28 3.70
CA VAL A 104 -18.84 -10.79 4.65
C VAL A 104 -19.61 -9.64 4.02
N GLU A 105 -20.93 -9.70 4.03
CA GLU A 105 -21.78 -8.62 3.52
C GLU A 105 -23.03 -8.41 4.37
N TYR A 106 -23.35 -7.15 4.65
CA TYR A 106 -24.52 -6.77 5.44
C TYR A 106 -25.70 -6.59 4.48
N LEU A 107 -26.67 -7.48 4.57
CA LEU A 107 -27.87 -7.42 3.74
C LEU A 107 -28.76 -6.25 4.19
N SER A 108 -28.88 -6.08 5.50
CA SER A 108 -29.68 -5.07 6.18
C SER A 108 -29.05 -4.71 7.53
N GLY A 109 -29.78 -4.05 8.42
CA GLY A 109 -29.35 -3.91 9.81
C GLY A 109 -29.52 -5.20 10.61
N THR A 110 -30.47 -6.03 10.24
CA THR A 110 -30.75 -7.26 10.97
C THR A 110 -29.84 -8.39 10.53
N ASP A 111 -29.54 -8.51 9.23
CA ASP A 111 -28.97 -9.71 8.65
C ASP A 111 -27.62 -9.47 7.97
N CYS A 112 -26.66 -10.33 8.30
CA CYS A 112 -25.33 -10.38 7.71
C CYS A 112 -25.04 -11.78 7.18
N ILE A 113 -24.40 -11.88 6.02
CA ILE A 113 -23.87 -13.14 5.49
C ILE A 113 -22.37 -13.20 5.76
N VAL A 114 -21.91 -14.36 6.22
CA VAL A 114 -20.50 -14.76 6.22
C VAL A 114 -20.36 -16.00 5.34
N LEU A 115 -19.45 -15.94 4.39
CA LEU A 115 -19.14 -17.03 3.46
C LEU A 115 -17.69 -17.46 3.66
N VAL A 116 -17.47 -18.74 3.95
CA VAL A 116 -16.14 -19.34 4.17
C VAL A 116 -16.01 -20.64 3.38
N GLN A 117 -14.79 -21.16 3.20
CA GLN A 117 -14.60 -22.49 2.64
C GLN A 117 -15.19 -23.57 3.56
N GLU A 118 -15.57 -24.71 2.99
CA GLU A 118 -16.21 -25.82 3.72
C GLU A 118 -15.37 -26.32 4.91
N GLU A 119 -14.07 -26.46 4.73
CA GLU A 119 -13.11 -26.83 5.78
C GLU A 119 -13.01 -25.80 6.91
N ASN A 120 -13.44 -24.56 6.66
CA ASN A 120 -13.34 -23.43 7.59
C ASN A 120 -14.68 -23.08 8.25
N ARG A 121 -15.76 -23.83 8.00
CA ARG A 121 -17.11 -23.52 8.52
C ARG A 121 -17.21 -23.52 10.05
N ASP A 122 -16.32 -24.25 10.72
CA ASP A 122 -16.23 -24.36 12.18
C ASP A 122 -15.13 -23.48 12.80
N ASN A 123 -14.36 -22.76 11.98
CA ASN A 123 -13.28 -21.89 12.43
C ASN A 123 -13.87 -20.58 12.99
N LYS A 124 -14.28 -20.62 14.26
CA LYS A 124 -14.92 -19.48 14.94
C LYS A 124 -14.03 -18.22 14.97
N PRO A 125 -12.72 -18.28 15.31
CA PRO A 125 -11.86 -17.09 15.26
C PRO A 125 -11.81 -16.44 13.87
N LEU A 126 -11.70 -17.23 12.80
CA LEU A 126 -11.75 -16.74 11.42
C LEU A 126 -13.07 -16.05 11.10
N ILE A 127 -14.21 -16.67 11.44
CA ILE A 127 -15.54 -16.09 11.23
C ILE A 127 -15.66 -14.75 11.98
N GLY A 128 -15.16 -14.68 13.21
CA GLY A 128 -15.07 -13.44 13.98
C GLY A 128 -14.24 -12.37 13.27
N ALA A 129 -13.02 -12.70 12.85
CA ALA A 129 -12.09 -11.79 12.18
C ALA A 129 -12.66 -11.21 10.88
N LEU A 130 -13.36 -12.02 10.08
CA LEU A 130 -14.04 -11.54 8.87
C LEU A 130 -15.08 -10.46 9.22
N THR A 131 -15.83 -10.63 10.30
CA THR A 131 -16.83 -9.65 10.74
C THR A 131 -16.22 -8.38 11.35
N ASP A 132 -15.05 -8.49 11.98
CA ASP A 132 -14.34 -7.34 12.59
C ASP A 132 -14.00 -6.27 11.54
N LYS A 133 -13.61 -6.67 10.32
CA LYS A 133 -13.32 -5.73 9.24
C LYS A 133 -14.53 -4.86 8.91
N LYS A 134 -15.71 -5.47 8.72
CA LYS A 134 -16.96 -4.72 8.45
C LYS A 134 -17.43 -3.92 9.66
N TYR A 135 -17.27 -4.47 10.86
CA TYR A 135 -17.59 -3.76 12.10
C TYR A 135 -16.72 -2.51 12.27
N SER A 136 -15.43 -2.56 11.97
CA SER A 136 -14.54 -1.40 12.08
C SER A 136 -14.96 -0.23 11.18
N ALA A 137 -15.45 -0.53 9.97
CA ALA A 137 -15.88 0.47 9.00
C ALA A 137 -17.27 1.06 9.30
N THR A 138 -18.14 0.30 9.98
CA THR A 138 -19.55 0.67 10.19
C THR A 138 -19.89 1.01 11.63
N ASN A 139 -19.08 0.55 12.59
CA ASN A 139 -19.37 0.52 14.03
C ASN A 139 -20.74 -0.10 14.34
N TYR A 140 -21.20 -1.02 13.49
CA TYR A 140 -22.53 -1.60 13.53
C TYR A 140 -22.46 -3.12 13.72
N LEU A 141 -23.26 -3.63 14.65
CA LEU A 141 -23.36 -5.05 14.93
C LEU A 141 -24.71 -5.59 14.40
N PRO A 142 -24.72 -6.51 13.42
CA PRO A 142 -25.96 -7.11 12.94
C PRO A 142 -26.63 -7.96 14.04
N GLU A 143 -27.96 -8.09 13.97
CA GLU A 143 -28.70 -8.93 14.92
C GLU A 143 -28.46 -10.43 14.67
N LYS A 144 -28.37 -10.82 13.39
CA LYS A 144 -28.21 -12.20 12.92
C LYS A 144 -27.09 -12.31 11.91
N ILE A 145 -26.34 -13.40 12.02
CA ILE A 145 -25.24 -13.74 11.12
C ILE A 145 -25.50 -15.11 10.55
N HIS A 146 -25.74 -15.17 9.25
CA HIS A 146 -25.93 -16.39 8.48
C HIS A 146 -24.60 -16.84 7.93
N ILE A 147 -24.16 -18.02 8.35
CA ILE A 147 -22.89 -18.61 7.96
C ILE A 147 -23.17 -19.62 6.85
N TYR A 148 -22.51 -19.42 5.72
CA TYR A 148 -22.52 -20.30 4.57
C TYR A 148 -21.10 -20.83 4.34
N SER A 149 -21.02 -22.07 3.88
CA SER A 149 -19.79 -22.66 3.38
C SER A 149 -19.84 -22.82 1.87
N TYR A 150 -18.69 -22.77 1.20
CA TYR A 150 -18.62 -23.12 -0.22
C TYR A 150 -17.51 -24.14 -0.52
N ARG A 151 -17.72 -24.90 -1.59
CA ARG A 151 -16.75 -25.80 -2.21
C ARG A 151 -16.76 -25.56 -3.72
N ALA A 152 -15.59 -25.34 -4.32
CA ALA A 152 -15.44 -25.10 -5.75
C ALA A 152 -14.87 -26.34 -6.44
N ASP A 153 -15.63 -26.92 -7.37
CA ASP A 153 -15.18 -27.95 -8.31
C ASP A 153 -14.99 -27.29 -9.67
N ILE A 154 -13.84 -26.64 -9.82
CA ILE A 154 -13.50 -25.87 -11.01
C ILE A 154 -13.46 -26.74 -12.28
N PRO A 155 -12.86 -27.94 -12.29
CA PRO A 155 -12.91 -28.82 -13.47
C PRO A 155 -14.34 -29.15 -13.91
N ALA A 156 -15.25 -29.38 -12.97
CA ALA A 156 -16.67 -29.60 -13.27
C ALA A 156 -17.44 -28.32 -13.62
N GLY A 157 -16.81 -27.14 -13.52
CA GLY A 157 -17.47 -25.86 -13.77
C GLY A 157 -18.52 -25.51 -12.71
N THR A 158 -18.40 -26.00 -11.48
CA THR A 158 -19.44 -25.80 -10.45
C THR A 158 -18.87 -25.30 -9.11
N ILE A 159 -19.65 -24.46 -8.44
CA ILE A 159 -19.42 -24.07 -7.04
C ILE A 159 -20.66 -24.43 -6.25
N THR A 160 -20.50 -25.16 -5.16
CA THR A 160 -21.58 -25.52 -4.25
C THR A 160 -21.52 -24.63 -3.02
N VAL A 161 -22.60 -23.92 -2.70
CA VAL A 161 -22.72 -23.08 -1.51
C VAL A 161 -23.79 -23.68 -0.59
N SER A 162 -23.41 -24.06 0.62
CA SER A 162 -24.31 -24.69 1.60
C SER A 162 -24.54 -23.77 2.79
N TYR A 163 -25.80 -23.65 3.20
CA TYR A 163 -26.13 -23.05 4.49
C TYR A 163 -25.58 -23.92 5.62
N TYR A 164 -24.89 -23.30 6.58
CA TYR A 164 -24.39 -23.99 7.76
C TYR A 164 -25.26 -23.71 8.97
N LYS A 165 -25.35 -22.45 9.40
CA LYS A 165 -26.13 -22.04 10.56
C LYS A 165 -26.37 -20.53 10.62
N THR A 166 -27.26 -20.11 11.51
CA THR A 166 -27.47 -18.72 11.87
C THR A 166 -27.14 -18.52 13.34
N GLU A 167 -26.38 -17.48 13.65
CA GLU A 167 -25.99 -17.14 15.01
C GLU A 167 -26.44 -15.71 15.34
N PRO A 168 -26.80 -15.41 16.61
CA PRO A 168 -26.98 -14.03 17.05
C PRO A 168 -25.67 -13.25 16.86
N GLY A 169 -25.71 -12.05 16.29
CA GLY A 169 -24.48 -11.31 15.99
C GLY A 169 -23.64 -10.98 17.23
N LYS A 170 -24.29 -10.75 18.38
CA LYS A 170 -23.62 -10.59 19.69
C LYS A 170 -22.74 -11.79 20.08
N LYS A 171 -23.05 -12.99 19.59
CA LYS A 171 -22.27 -14.20 19.89
C LYS A 171 -20.87 -14.17 19.28
N LEU A 172 -20.68 -13.54 18.12
CA LEU A 172 -19.37 -13.38 17.47
C LEU A 172 -18.44 -12.41 18.22
N PHE A 173 -19.04 -11.57 19.07
CA PHE A 173 -18.38 -10.63 19.99
C PHE A 173 -18.46 -11.18 21.41
N GLY A 174 -18.29 -12.49 21.56
CA GLY A 174 -18.17 -13.19 22.83
C GLY A 174 -16.99 -14.16 22.87
N PRO A 175 -16.67 -14.72 24.05
CA PRO A 175 -15.49 -15.56 24.27
C PRO A 175 -15.43 -16.81 23.38
N GLU A 176 -16.58 -17.37 22.97
CA GLU A 176 -16.66 -18.54 22.09
C GLU A 176 -16.02 -18.30 20.71
N TYR A 177 -16.00 -17.05 20.26
CA TYR A 177 -15.36 -16.61 19.02
C TYR A 177 -14.00 -15.97 19.27
N GLY A 178 -13.44 -16.14 20.47
CA GLY A 178 -12.18 -15.56 20.90
C GLY A 178 -12.25 -14.07 21.27
N TYR A 179 -13.43 -13.45 21.29
CA TYR A 179 -13.56 -12.03 21.62
C TYR A 179 -13.51 -11.80 23.14
N ALA A 180 -12.73 -10.81 23.56
CA ALA A 180 -12.66 -10.36 24.95
C ALA A 180 -12.77 -8.83 25.01
N GLU A 181 -13.52 -8.33 25.99
CA GLU A 181 -13.63 -6.90 26.33
C GLU A 181 -13.34 -6.73 27.82
N LYS A 182 -12.52 -5.74 28.19
CA LYS A 182 -12.19 -5.46 29.59
C LYS A 182 -11.96 -3.97 29.82
N GLU A 183 -12.53 -3.45 30.90
CA GLU A 183 -12.18 -2.12 31.41
C GLU A 183 -10.88 -2.21 32.20
N VAL A 184 -9.90 -1.40 31.82
CA VAL A 184 -8.56 -1.33 32.40
C VAL A 184 -8.44 -0.06 33.21
N ARG A 185 -8.08 -0.22 34.49
CA ARG A 185 -7.84 0.88 35.44
C ARG A 185 -6.44 0.82 36.07
N ASN A 186 -5.78 -0.33 35.97
CA ASN A 186 -4.48 -0.59 36.58
C ASN A 186 -3.74 -1.70 35.80
N LEU A 187 -2.54 -2.02 36.26
CA LEU A 187 -1.67 -3.01 35.61
C LEU A 187 -2.23 -4.43 35.63
N ASP A 188 -2.94 -4.85 36.69
CA ASP A 188 -3.49 -6.20 36.77
C ASP A 188 -4.66 -6.39 35.82
N ASP A 189 -5.52 -5.37 35.69
CA ASP A 189 -6.55 -5.36 34.67
C ASP A 189 -5.95 -5.45 33.26
N PHE A 190 -4.87 -4.71 33.02
CA PHE A 190 -4.19 -4.71 31.73
C PHE A 190 -3.58 -6.08 31.42
N ARG A 191 -2.89 -6.71 32.38
CA ARG A 191 -2.31 -8.05 32.24
C ARG A 191 -3.38 -9.11 31.95
N GLN A 192 -4.50 -9.06 32.67
CA GLN A 192 -5.62 -9.96 32.42
C GLN A 192 -6.22 -9.77 31.02
N PHE A 193 -6.31 -8.52 30.53
CA PHE A 193 -6.76 -8.26 29.18
C PHE A 193 -5.78 -8.82 28.15
N MET A 194 -4.49 -8.48 28.25
CA MET A 194 -3.45 -8.92 27.32
C MET A 194 -3.28 -10.45 27.28
N GLY A 195 -3.51 -11.17 28.39
CA GLY A 195 -3.48 -12.64 28.39
C GLY A 195 -4.64 -13.31 27.63
N ASN A 196 -5.70 -12.54 27.31
CA ASN A 196 -6.91 -13.03 26.66
C ASN A 196 -7.09 -12.55 25.23
N ILE A 197 -6.10 -11.85 24.66
CA ILE A 197 -6.16 -11.37 23.27
C ILE A 197 -4.82 -11.58 22.55
N ASP A 198 -4.88 -11.71 21.24
CA ASP A 198 -3.71 -11.63 20.35
C ASP A 198 -3.79 -10.38 19.46
N ASP A 199 -5.01 -9.91 19.18
CA ASP A 199 -5.28 -8.77 18.31
C ASP A 199 -6.21 -7.75 18.96
N ILE A 200 -5.78 -6.49 19.06
CA ILE A 200 -6.62 -5.38 19.53
C ILE A 200 -7.58 -4.92 18.42
N LEU A 201 -8.88 -4.84 18.73
CA LEU A 201 -9.93 -4.47 17.79
C LEU A 201 -10.55 -3.11 18.10
N SER A 202 -10.61 -2.71 19.37
CA SER A 202 -11.13 -1.40 19.73
C SER A 202 -10.65 -0.90 21.09
N MET A 203 -10.75 0.41 21.24
CA MET A 203 -10.51 1.15 22.48
C MET A 203 -11.69 2.09 22.73
N ARG A 204 -12.14 2.20 23.97
CA ARG A 204 -13.06 3.26 24.43
C ARG A 204 -12.49 3.90 25.69
N TRP A 205 -12.22 5.20 25.65
CA TRP A 205 -11.60 5.88 26.78
C TRP A 205 -12.60 6.71 27.58
N LYS A 206 -12.40 6.73 28.90
CA LYS A 206 -12.99 7.65 29.87
C LYS A 206 -11.85 8.36 30.59
N ASP A 207 -12.15 9.30 31.46
CA ASP A 207 -11.11 10.18 32.04
C ASP A 207 -10.04 9.38 32.82
N ASN A 208 -10.45 8.31 33.53
CA ASN A 208 -9.55 7.48 34.36
C ASN A 208 -9.58 5.97 34.02
N SER A 209 -10.16 5.58 32.89
CA SER A 209 -10.20 4.17 32.49
C SER A 209 -10.26 4.01 30.98
N VAL A 210 -9.79 2.87 30.48
CA VAL A 210 -9.91 2.51 29.06
C VAL A 210 -10.52 1.12 28.96
N THR A 211 -11.62 1.00 28.22
CA THR A 211 -12.17 -0.31 27.84
C THR A 211 -11.54 -0.74 26.53
N PHE A 212 -10.80 -1.83 26.56
CA PHE A 212 -10.25 -2.45 25.37
C PHE A 212 -11.10 -3.65 24.96
N ALA A 213 -11.16 -3.89 23.66
CA ALA A 213 -11.67 -5.15 23.15
C ALA A 213 -10.74 -5.72 22.07
N GLY A 214 -10.57 -7.03 22.07
CA GLY A 214 -9.69 -7.74 21.15
C GLY A 214 -10.15 -9.16 20.89
N ARG A 215 -9.38 -9.88 20.07
CA ARG A 215 -9.65 -11.28 19.71
C ARG A 215 -8.43 -12.15 19.95
N LYS A 216 -8.68 -13.35 20.44
CA LYS A 216 -7.73 -14.45 20.57
C LYS A 216 -7.91 -15.44 19.43
N TYR A 217 -6.79 -15.89 18.90
CA TYR A 217 -6.69 -16.92 17.87
C TYR A 217 -6.12 -18.20 18.50
N PRO A 218 -6.13 -19.34 17.78
CA PRO A 218 -5.57 -20.59 18.28
C PRO A 218 -4.08 -20.47 18.69
N ALA A 219 -3.64 -21.31 19.63
CA ALA A 219 -2.41 -21.12 20.42
C ALA A 219 -1.08 -21.09 19.61
N ASP A 220 -1.01 -21.70 18.44
CA ASP A 220 0.22 -21.79 17.63
C ASP A 220 0.55 -20.50 16.86
N SER A 221 -0.13 -19.40 17.19
CA SER A 221 -0.13 -18.21 16.36
C SER A 221 1.10 -17.30 16.57
N ASN A 222 1.75 -17.32 17.75
CA ASN A 222 2.87 -16.42 18.12
C ASN A 222 2.62 -14.93 17.78
N ARG A 223 1.34 -14.50 17.78
CA ARG A 223 0.89 -13.16 17.32
C ARG A 223 0.88 -12.10 18.41
N SER A 224 0.75 -12.51 19.67
CA SER A 224 0.52 -11.62 20.80
C SER A 224 1.72 -10.75 21.15
N LEU A 225 1.45 -9.49 21.51
CA LEU A 225 2.39 -8.66 22.27
C LEU A 225 2.21 -8.90 23.77
N THR A 226 3.31 -8.82 24.50
CA THR A 226 3.32 -8.91 25.97
C THR A 226 2.97 -7.57 26.62
N THR A 227 2.72 -7.57 27.93
CA THR A 227 2.56 -6.32 28.69
C THR A 227 3.83 -5.46 28.64
N GLU A 228 5.01 -6.08 28.63
CA GLU A 228 6.30 -5.40 28.52
C GLU A 228 6.50 -4.75 27.15
N ASP A 229 6.07 -5.41 26.07
CA ASP A 229 6.09 -4.82 24.73
C ASP A 229 5.24 -3.54 24.66
N ILE A 230 4.05 -3.54 25.26
CA ILE A 230 3.19 -2.33 25.28
C ILE A 230 3.77 -1.26 26.21
N ALA A 231 4.34 -1.63 27.36
CA ALA A 231 5.02 -0.70 28.23
C ALA A 231 6.22 -0.03 27.54
N THR A 232 6.97 -0.78 26.72
CA THR A 232 8.05 -0.25 25.89
C THR A 232 7.54 0.84 24.95
N LEU A 233 6.46 0.57 24.22
CA LEU A 233 5.83 1.55 23.34
C LEU A 233 5.32 2.75 24.14
N TYR A 234 4.66 2.53 25.28
CA TYR A 234 4.16 3.58 26.15
C TYR A 234 5.29 4.54 26.59
N GLN A 235 6.39 3.98 27.10
CA GLN A 235 7.56 4.72 27.57
C GLN A 235 8.29 5.46 26.44
N ALA A 236 8.13 5.01 25.18
CA ALA A 236 8.69 5.68 24.02
C ALA A 236 7.79 6.82 23.50
N TYR A 237 6.47 6.66 23.52
CA TYR A 237 5.53 7.70 23.07
C TYR A 237 5.24 8.78 24.13
N MET A 238 5.31 8.41 25.40
CA MET A 238 4.98 9.25 26.54
C MET A 238 6.26 9.64 27.28
N VAL A 239 6.60 10.93 27.24
CA VAL A 239 7.73 11.46 28.01
C VAL A 239 7.26 11.74 29.44
N GLN A 240 7.89 11.10 30.43
CA GLN A 240 7.78 11.57 31.81
C GLN A 240 8.56 12.87 31.97
N VAL A 241 7.84 13.98 31.97
CA VAL A 241 8.39 15.30 32.31
C VAL A 241 8.47 15.40 33.83
N THR A 242 9.69 15.36 34.37
CA THR A 242 9.95 15.81 35.75
C THR A 242 10.61 17.19 35.69
N PRO A 243 10.47 18.04 36.73
CA PRO A 243 11.13 19.34 36.76
C PRO A 243 12.64 19.27 36.50
N GLU A 244 13.33 18.24 37.03
CA GLU A 244 14.77 18.06 36.82
C GLU A 244 15.11 17.73 35.37
N LYS A 245 14.29 16.89 34.70
CA LYS A 245 14.47 16.56 33.28
C LYS A 245 14.25 17.78 32.40
N GLU A 246 13.23 18.57 32.69
CA GLU A 246 12.93 19.82 31.97
C GLU A 246 14.08 20.83 32.06
N GLU A 247 14.62 21.04 33.26
CA GLU A 247 15.77 21.94 33.44
C GLU A 247 17.04 21.42 32.74
N LYS A 248 17.29 20.11 32.78
CA LYS A 248 18.38 19.51 32.01
C LYS A 248 18.19 19.71 30.50
N HIS A 249 16.98 19.54 29.98
CA HIS A 249 16.70 19.72 28.56
C HIS A 249 16.85 21.18 28.11
N LYS A 250 16.43 22.16 28.93
CA LYS A 250 16.74 23.58 28.70
C LYS A 250 18.24 23.84 28.66
N HIS A 251 18.99 23.19 29.54
CA HIS A 251 20.45 23.31 29.56
C HIS A 251 21.07 22.76 28.27
N ASP A 252 20.69 21.56 27.85
CA ASP A 252 21.18 20.89 26.64
C ASP A 252 20.82 21.68 25.37
N TYR A 253 19.60 22.22 25.28
CA TYR A 253 19.20 23.12 24.20
C TYR A 253 20.09 24.35 24.11
N ASN A 254 20.41 24.98 25.25
CA ASN A 254 21.29 26.15 25.26
C ASN A 254 22.73 25.80 24.84
N LEU A 255 23.24 24.62 25.21
CA LEU A 255 24.52 24.11 24.73
C LEU A 255 24.51 23.92 23.20
N PHE A 256 23.46 23.29 22.66
CA PHE A 256 23.29 23.08 21.23
C PHE A 256 23.22 24.40 20.44
N ILE A 257 22.45 25.38 20.92
CA ILE A 257 22.38 26.70 20.29
C ILE A 257 23.74 27.39 20.28
N ASN A 258 24.53 27.26 21.34
CA ASN A 258 25.90 27.76 21.38
C ASN A 258 26.83 27.04 20.39
N GLN A 259 26.73 25.71 20.26
CA GLN A 259 27.48 24.96 19.24
C GLN A 259 27.12 25.43 17.82
N LYS A 260 25.83 25.62 17.52
CA LYS A 260 25.39 26.12 16.21
C LYS A 260 25.84 27.54 15.95
N TYR A 261 25.91 28.38 16.98
CA TYR A 261 26.52 29.69 16.87
C TYR A 261 27.98 29.61 16.41
N GLU A 262 28.80 28.77 17.04
CA GLU A 262 30.21 28.58 16.63
C GLU A 262 30.34 28.03 15.20
N GLU A 263 29.48 27.08 14.80
CA GLU A 263 29.44 26.58 13.41
C GLU A 263 29.10 27.70 12.41
N VAL A 264 28.11 28.54 12.71
CA VAL A 264 27.70 29.67 11.86
C VAL A 264 28.83 30.68 11.69
N LEU A 265 29.60 30.97 12.76
CA LEU A 265 30.77 31.83 12.68
C LEU A 265 31.87 31.23 11.81
N LYS A 266 32.17 29.94 12.02
CA LYS A 266 33.18 29.21 11.23
C LYS A 266 32.86 29.21 9.74
N LEU A 267 31.58 29.09 9.39
CA LEU A 267 31.10 29.12 8.00
C LEU A 267 30.98 30.55 7.44
N ASN A 268 30.92 31.58 8.29
CA ASN A 268 30.80 32.98 7.88
C ASN A 268 31.84 33.88 8.58
N PRO A 269 33.11 33.86 8.13
CA PRO A 269 34.18 34.67 8.74
C PRO A 269 33.92 36.19 8.72
N GLY A 270 33.10 36.66 7.77
CA GLY A 270 32.66 38.06 7.71
C GLY A 270 31.72 38.45 8.86
N LEU A 271 30.90 37.52 9.35
CA LEU A 271 29.99 37.73 10.48
C LEU A 271 30.77 37.80 11.79
N GLU A 272 31.78 36.95 11.95
CA GLU A 272 32.70 36.98 13.10
C GLU A 272 33.43 38.34 13.19
N LYS A 273 33.92 38.86 12.06
CA LYS A 273 34.50 40.21 11.97
C LYS A 273 33.47 41.33 12.25
N ALA A 274 32.21 41.15 11.88
CA ALA A 274 31.16 42.12 12.17
C ALA A 274 30.84 42.18 13.67
N ILE A 275 30.86 41.02 14.34
CA ILE A 275 30.66 40.93 15.80
C ILE A 275 31.82 41.54 16.56
N SER A 276 33.07 41.23 16.20
CA SER A 276 34.25 41.80 16.87
C SER A 276 34.38 43.32 16.67
N ARG A 277 33.81 43.86 15.60
CA ARG A 277 33.74 45.32 15.33
C ARG A 277 32.48 45.99 15.89
N GLY A 278 31.63 45.26 16.63
CA GLY A 278 30.41 45.79 17.25
C GLY A 278 29.28 46.16 16.28
N LYS A 279 29.37 45.78 14.99
CA LYS A 279 28.33 46.03 13.98
C LYS A 279 27.13 45.09 14.10
N THR A 280 27.31 43.95 14.75
CA THR A 280 26.27 42.95 15.03
C THR A 280 26.51 42.38 16.42
N LYS A 281 25.46 42.18 17.21
CA LYS A 281 25.62 41.65 18.57
C LYS A 281 25.53 40.12 18.56
N LYS A 282 26.35 39.44 19.38
CA LYS A 282 26.25 37.98 19.61
C LYS A 282 24.80 37.53 19.90
N LYS A 283 24.09 38.34 20.68
CA LYS A 283 22.67 38.11 21.01
C LYS A 283 21.77 38.04 19.77
N GLU A 284 21.95 38.93 18.80
CA GLU A 284 21.12 38.97 17.58
C GLU A 284 21.31 37.70 16.73
N VAL A 285 22.53 37.18 16.66
CA VAL A 285 22.84 35.92 15.95
C VAL A 285 22.24 34.73 16.70
N LEU A 286 22.38 34.68 18.03
CA LEU A 286 21.75 33.64 18.84
C LEU A 286 20.22 33.68 18.74
N ASP A 287 19.61 34.86 18.75
CA ASP A 287 18.17 35.03 18.61
C ASP A 287 17.68 34.60 17.22
N TYR A 288 18.45 34.89 16.16
CA TYR A 288 18.19 34.36 14.82
C TYR A 288 18.25 32.82 14.77
N ILE A 289 19.26 32.22 15.40
CA ILE A 289 19.38 30.76 15.48
C ILE A 289 18.18 30.17 16.25
N ARG A 290 17.81 30.77 17.39
CA ARG A 290 16.64 30.34 18.18
C ARG A 290 15.31 30.51 17.44
N GLN A 291 15.15 31.55 16.61
CA GLN A 291 13.96 31.68 15.75
C GLN A 291 13.87 30.57 14.71
N ARG A 292 15.02 30.07 14.23
CA ARG A 292 15.08 28.95 13.27
C ARG A 292 14.99 27.59 13.96
N ILE A 293 15.38 27.51 15.22
CA ILE A 293 15.43 26.31 16.04
C ILE A 293 14.83 26.64 17.42
N PRO A 294 13.49 26.77 17.52
CA PRO A 294 12.84 27.13 18.78
C PRO A 294 13.01 26.04 19.83
N TYR A 295 13.08 26.45 21.10
CA TYR A 295 13.03 25.52 22.23
C TYR A 295 11.66 24.84 22.24
N THR A 296 11.65 23.52 22.40
CA THR A 296 10.44 22.71 22.57
C THR A 296 10.50 22.08 23.96
N PRO A 297 9.51 22.29 24.84
CA PRO A 297 9.46 21.60 26.13
C PRO A 297 9.49 20.07 25.98
N LEU A 298 10.05 19.31 26.94
CA LEU A 298 10.14 17.83 26.83
C LEU A 298 8.77 17.16 26.64
N GLY A 299 7.71 17.74 27.20
CA GLY A 299 6.34 17.24 27.05
C GLY A 299 5.75 17.47 25.66
N GLU A 300 6.34 18.39 24.90
CA GLU A 300 5.98 18.75 23.54
C GLU A 300 6.98 18.22 22.51
N GLU A 301 8.08 17.58 22.96
CA GLU A 301 9.02 16.92 22.07
C GLU A 301 8.35 15.73 21.37
N ASP A 302 8.38 15.83 20.04
CA ASP A 302 7.86 14.83 19.14
C ASP A 302 8.95 13.80 18.84
N GLU A 303 9.25 12.92 19.82
CA GLU A 303 10.06 11.75 19.53
C GLU A 303 9.29 10.84 18.55
N ASN A 304 9.85 10.65 17.36
CA ASN A 304 9.40 9.59 16.46
C ASN A 304 9.75 8.25 17.11
N VAL A 305 8.80 7.31 17.13
CA VAL A 305 9.07 5.92 17.53
C VAL A 305 9.15 5.09 16.26
N GLY A 306 10.24 4.36 16.08
CA GLY A 306 10.47 3.65 14.82
C GLY A 306 11.80 2.93 14.73
N PHE A 307 12.09 2.46 13.52
CA PHE A 307 13.26 1.69 13.15
C PHE A 307 13.65 2.01 11.71
N SER A 308 14.92 1.87 11.39
CA SER A 308 15.42 1.94 10.01
C SER A 308 16.74 1.19 9.92
N LEU A 309 17.01 0.64 8.75
CA LEU A 309 18.37 0.26 8.33
C LEU A 309 18.85 1.32 7.34
N ASP A 310 19.55 2.31 7.89
CA ASP A 310 20.03 3.46 7.16
C ASP A 310 21.33 3.10 6.40
N PRO A 311 21.52 3.60 5.17
CA PRO A 311 22.78 3.40 4.46
C PRO A 311 23.93 4.11 5.18
N GLY A 312 25.03 3.38 5.39
CA GLY A 312 26.32 3.89 5.85
C GLY A 312 27.39 3.74 4.76
N MET A 313 28.50 4.46 4.93
CA MET A 313 29.61 4.47 3.98
C MET A 313 30.95 4.45 4.72
N ASP A 314 31.91 3.68 4.21
CA ASP A 314 33.32 3.73 4.62
C ASP A 314 34.06 4.75 3.75
N TYR A 315 33.97 6.04 4.11
CA TYR A 315 34.53 7.13 3.29
C TYR A 315 36.04 7.04 3.11
N ARG A 316 36.76 6.45 4.08
CA ARG A 316 38.20 6.22 3.97
C ARG A 316 38.48 5.17 2.90
N ALA A 317 37.79 4.03 2.96
CA ALA A 317 37.95 2.99 1.95
C ALA A 317 37.52 3.45 0.54
N VAL A 318 36.48 4.30 0.42
CA VAL A 318 36.13 4.94 -0.86
C VAL A 318 37.28 5.80 -1.39
N ALA A 319 37.89 6.64 -0.55
CA ALA A 319 39.02 7.46 -0.95
C ALA A 319 40.22 6.61 -1.39
N ASP A 320 40.53 5.54 -0.63
CA ASP A 320 41.62 4.62 -0.95
C ASP A 320 41.39 3.90 -2.30
N ASP A 321 40.16 3.43 -2.56
CA ASP A 321 39.83 2.78 -3.83
C ASP A 321 39.82 3.77 -5.02
N LEU A 322 39.49 5.05 -4.80
CA LEU A 322 39.66 6.10 -5.83
C LEU A 322 41.14 6.40 -6.12
N GLU A 323 42.00 6.40 -5.10
CA GLU A 323 43.44 6.55 -5.28
C GLU A 323 44.03 5.36 -6.05
N LYS A 324 43.59 4.13 -5.77
CA LYS A 324 43.94 2.94 -6.56
C LYS A 324 43.47 3.03 -8.00
N LEU A 325 42.25 3.52 -8.23
CA LEU A 325 41.71 3.78 -9.57
C LEU A 325 42.58 4.79 -10.34
N ALA A 326 42.95 5.91 -9.71
CA ALA A 326 43.86 6.89 -10.30
C ALA A 326 45.26 6.30 -10.58
N GLY A 327 45.71 5.38 -9.72
CA GLY A 327 46.94 4.61 -9.90
C GLY A 327 46.87 3.51 -10.96
N LYS A 328 45.67 3.20 -11.49
CA LYS A 328 45.39 2.06 -12.38
C LYS A 328 45.85 0.73 -11.77
N ASP A 329 45.56 0.56 -10.48
CA ASP A 329 45.81 -0.71 -9.77
C ASP A 329 45.10 -1.88 -10.50
N PRO A 330 45.78 -3.01 -10.77
CA PRO A 330 45.20 -4.15 -11.50
C PRO A 330 43.93 -4.74 -10.86
N GLY A 331 43.73 -4.56 -9.55
CA GLY A 331 42.52 -4.99 -8.86
C GLY A 331 41.34 -4.01 -9.00
N SER A 332 41.56 -2.83 -9.60
CA SER A 332 40.57 -1.76 -9.74
C SER A 332 40.20 -1.46 -11.19
N VAL A 333 41.11 -1.73 -12.14
CA VAL A 333 40.96 -1.45 -13.58
C VAL A 333 41.57 -2.58 -14.39
N ASP A 334 40.91 -2.98 -15.47
CA ASP A 334 41.52 -3.82 -16.50
C ASP A 334 42.56 -3.00 -17.27
N THR A 335 43.84 -3.28 -17.03
CA THR A 335 44.95 -2.55 -17.65
C THR A 335 45.09 -2.84 -19.16
N GLN A 336 44.36 -3.82 -19.69
CA GLN A 336 44.27 -4.08 -21.14
C GLN A 336 43.23 -3.19 -21.84
N ASP A 337 42.31 -2.55 -21.10
CA ASP A 337 41.36 -1.57 -21.63
C ASP A 337 42.08 -0.22 -21.83
N THR A 338 42.74 -0.07 -22.97
CA THR A 338 43.55 1.11 -23.30
C THR A 338 42.72 2.39 -23.43
N GLU A 339 41.46 2.28 -23.87
CA GLU A 339 40.54 3.42 -23.97
C GLU A 339 40.16 3.94 -22.58
N LEU A 340 39.79 3.03 -21.67
CA LEU A 340 39.52 3.38 -20.26
C LEU A 340 40.77 3.93 -19.58
N CYS A 341 41.92 3.29 -19.75
CA CYS A 341 43.17 3.74 -19.12
C CYS A 341 43.57 5.15 -19.59
N GLY A 342 43.47 5.41 -20.90
CA GLY A 342 43.72 6.74 -21.46
C GLY A 342 42.74 7.78 -20.92
N PHE A 343 41.47 7.42 -20.78
CA PHE A 343 40.47 8.31 -20.17
C PHE A 343 40.80 8.60 -18.70
N ILE A 344 41.12 7.58 -17.89
CA ILE A 344 41.51 7.75 -16.48
C ILE A 344 42.72 8.68 -16.35
N ASP A 345 43.74 8.51 -17.20
CA ASP A 345 44.91 9.39 -17.19
C ASP A 345 44.53 10.85 -17.48
N SER A 346 43.59 11.08 -18.41
CA SER A 346 43.11 12.43 -18.73
C SER A 346 42.36 13.14 -17.59
N ILE A 347 41.84 12.38 -16.61
CA ILE A 347 41.08 12.91 -15.45
C ILE A 347 41.71 12.54 -14.11
N ARG A 348 42.97 12.10 -14.09
CA ARG A 348 43.66 11.60 -12.90
C ARG A 348 43.63 12.61 -11.74
N GLU A 349 43.90 13.88 -12.02
CA GLU A 349 43.88 14.94 -11.01
C GLU A 349 42.48 15.16 -10.42
N ASP A 350 41.43 15.06 -11.23
CA ASP A 350 40.03 15.13 -10.77
C ASP A 350 39.72 13.97 -9.81
N ILE A 351 40.18 12.76 -10.11
CA ILE A 351 39.98 11.56 -9.26
C ILE A 351 40.70 11.71 -7.93
N VAL A 352 41.99 12.08 -7.94
CA VAL A 352 42.79 12.27 -6.71
C VAL A 352 42.24 13.41 -5.86
N SER A 353 41.85 14.53 -6.49
CA SER A 353 41.18 15.64 -5.80
C SER A 353 39.88 15.19 -5.14
N THR A 354 39.12 14.33 -5.83
CA THR A 354 37.87 13.76 -5.31
C THR A 354 38.14 12.85 -4.11
N ALA A 355 39.13 11.96 -4.18
CA ALA A 355 39.53 11.09 -3.06
C ALA A 355 39.88 11.91 -1.81
N GLY A 356 40.71 12.96 -1.97
CA GLY A 356 41.07 13.86 -0.88
C GLY A 356 39.86 14.57 -0.26
N LYS A 357 38.90 15.00 -1.09
CA LYS A 357 37.65 15.63 -0.60
C LYS A 357 36.77 14.64 0.17
N VAL A 358 36.60 13.41 -0.33
CA VAL A 358 35.82 12.36 0.34
C VAL A 358 36.42 12.05 1.71
N ARG A 359 37.74 11.85 1.77
CA ARG A 359 38.46 11.56 3.02
C ARG A 359 38.32 12.67 4.06
N ASN A 360 38.38 13.93 3.63
CA ASN A 360 38.34 15.08 4.52
C ASN A 360 36.93 15.52 4.95
N ARG A 361 35.93 15.34 4.08
CA ARG A 361 34.55 15.79 4.33
C ARG A 361 33.65 14.70 4.92
N GLU A 362 34.04 13.43 4.77
CA GLU A 362 33.22 12.28 5.13
C GLU A 362 31.82 12.34 4.47
N ASP A 363 31.80 12.70 3.18
CA ASP A 363 30.60 12.71 2.35
C ASP A 363 30.89 12.20 0.92
N LEU A 364 29.83 11.79 0.23
CA LEU A 364 29.90 11.22 -1.13
C LEU A 364 29.67 12.26 -2.24
N GLU A 365 29.38 13.53 -1.91
CA GLU A 365 29.03 14.54 -2.92
C GLU A 365 30.13 14.72 -3.99
N PRO A 366 31.44 14.72 -3.67
CA PRO A 366 32.50 14.74 -4.67
C PRO A 366 32.41 13.60 -5.70
N VAL A 367 32.08 12.38 -5.27
CA VAL A 367 31.91 11.23 -6.18
C VAL A 367 30.65 11.39 -7.03
N LEU A 368 29.55 11.89 -6.45
CA LEU A 368 28.31 12.16 -7.18
C LEU A 368 28.50 13.23 -8.26
N VAL A 369 29.38 14.22 -8.03
CA VAL A 369 29.74 15.23 -9.04
C VAL A 369 30.44 14.57 -10.24
N LEU A 370 31.40 13.67 -10.01
CA LEU A 370 32.05 12.91 -11.09
C LEU A 370 31.03 12.02 -11.83
N LEU A 371 30.21 11.27 -11.09
CA LEU A 371 29.16 10.44 -11.68
C LEU A 371 28.22 11.27 -12.57
N ARG A 372 27.72 12.40 -12.09
CA ARG A 372 26.84 13.30 -12.87
C ARG A 372 27.53 13.81 -14.14
N LYS A 373 28.81 14.21 -14.04
CA LYS A 373 29.62 14.73 -15.16
C LYS A 373 29.71 13.74 -16.32
N TYR A 374 29.85 12.45 -16.02
CA TYR A 374 30.07 11.40 -17.03
C TYR A 374 28.85 10.50 -17.30
N SER A 375 27.76 10.63 -16.53
CA SER A 375 26.56 9.76 -16.64
C SER A 375 25.75 9.86 -17.93
N LYS A 376 25.92 10.92 -18.74
CA LYS A 376 25.13 11.19 -19.95
C LYS A 376 25.92 11.04 -21.24
N THR A 377 26.93 10.18 -21.22
CA THR A 377 27.88 10.01 -22.32
C THR A 377 27.51 8.86 -23.23
N GLU A 378 27.82 8.99 -24.52
CA GLU A 378 27.82 7.88 -25.49
C GLU A 378 29.22 7.25 -25.60
N ASN A 379 30.23 7.81 -24.92
CA ASN A 379 31.59 7.29 -24.93
C ASN A 379 31.72 6.05 -24.03
N ARG A 380 32.27 4.96 -24.59
CA ARG A 380 32.41 3.67 -23.91
C ARG A 380 33.32 3.74 -22.68
N ALA A 381 34.49 4.37 -22.77
CA ALA A 381 35.41 4.51 -21.65
C ALA A 381 34.80 5.30 -20.48
N GLN A 382 34.05 6.36 -20.77
CA GLN A 382 33.35 7.14 -19.75
C GLN A 382 32.22 6.34 -19.09
N ALA A 383 31.45 5.57 -19.86
CA ALA A 383 30.44 4.66 -19.32
C ALA A 383 31.07 3.60 -18.41
N HIS A 384 32.18 2.99 -18.84
CA HIS A 384 32.91 2.01 -18.02
C HIS A 384 33.46 2.64 -16.73
N PHE A 385 34.02 3.85 -16.80
CA PHE A 385 34.45 4.60 -15.63
C PHE A 385 33.30 4.87 -14.64
N VAL A 386 32.12 5.27 -15.14
CA VAL A 386 30.92 5.46 -14.30
C VAL A 386 30.56 4.16 -13.57
N ASP A 387 30.67 3.00 -14.22
CA ASP A 387 30.38 1.72 -13.58
C ASP A 387 31.42 1.34 -12.52
N ILE A 388 32.71 1.66 -12.72
CA ILE A 388 33.74 1.52 -11.68
C ILE A 388 33.41 2.38 -10.46
N LEU A 389 33.02 3.65 -10.65
CA LEU A 389 32.64 4.52 -9.54
C LEU A 389 31.44 3.98 -8.75
N LYS A 390 30.43 3.43 -9.44
CA LYS A 390 29.31 2.75 -8.77
C LYS A 390 29.78 1.52 -7.98
N ARG A 391 30.69 0.71 -8.53
CA ARG A 391 31.26 -0.46 -7.83
C ARG A 391 32.02 -0.06 -6.56
N ILE A 392 32.84 0.99 -6.63
CA ILE A 392 33.55 1.53 -5.45
C ILE A 392 32.55 1.99 -4.39
N GLN A 393 31.50 2.71 -4.78
CA GLN A 393 30.45 3.13 -3.87
C GLN A 393 29.78 1.93 -3.19
N MET A 394 29.34 0.93 -3.96
CA MET A 394 28.63 -0.23 -3.44
C MET A 394 29.49 -1.08 -2.50
N LYS A 395 30.74 -1.37 -2.90
CA LYS A 395 31.69 -2.17 -2.11
C LYS A 395 31.93 -1.60 -0.71
N ASN A 396 31.94 -0.28 -0.61
CA ASN A 396 32.24 0.44 0.63
C ASN A 396 30.96 0.92 1.36
N SER A 397 29.78 0.47 0.92
CA SER A 397 28.50 0.75 1.56
C SER A 397 28.13 -0.35 2.58
N TYR A 398 27.48 0.06 3.66
CA TYR A 398 26.89 -0.84 4.66
C TYR A 398 25.52 -0.31 5.09
N GLN A 399 24.84 -1.02 5.99
CA GLN A 399 23.57 -0.60 6.59
C GLN A 399 23.73 -0.53 8.10
N LEU A 400 23.14 0.50 8.71
CA LEU A 400 23.19 0.76 10.14
C LEU A 400 21.79 0.73 10.72
N ALA A 401 21.58 -0.05 11.77
CA ALA A 401 20.35 -0.02 12.53
C ALA A 401 20.19 1.33 13.25
N ARG A 402 19.07 2.00 13.01
CA ARG A 402 18.61 3.17 13.74
C ARG A 402 17.32 2.82 14.45
N TYR A 403 17.31 3.02 15.77
CA TYR A 403 16.12 2.87 16.60
C TYR A 403 15.68 4.27 17.01
N ASP A 404 14.47 4.65 16.62
CA ASP A 404 13.88 5.93 16.96
C ASP A 404 13.01 5.77 18.22
N GLY A 405 13.13 6.73 19.14
CA GLY A 405 12.58 6.65 20.49
C GLY A 405 13.39 5.71 21.40
N LYS A 406 13.00 5.62 22.67
CA LYS A 406 13.61 4.70 23.65
C LYS A 406 13.23 3.24 23.38
N MET A 407 13.55 2.74 22.19
CA MET A 407 13.20 1.40 21.70
C MET A 407 14.43 0.48 21.62
N LYS A 408 15.64 1.01 21.51
CA LYS A 408 16.87 0.21 21.36
C LYS A 408 16.95 -0.89 22.42
N GLY A 409 17.25 -2.11 21.96
CA GLY A 409 17.49 -3.29 22.80
C GLY A 409 16.25 -3.89 23.46
N THR A 410 15.06 -3.61 22.95
CA THR A 410 13.77 -4.12 23.45
C THR A 410 13.17 -5.14 22.47
N SER A 411 12.28 -6.01 22.97
CA SER A 411 11.57 -7.00 22.12
C SER A 411 10.84 -6.36 20.92
N PRO A 412 10.06 -5.26 21.06
CA PRO A 412 9.43 -4.62 19.91
C PRO A 412 10.43 -4.09 18.88
N ALA A 413 11.58 -3.59 19.32
CA ALA A 413 12.64 -3.16 18.40
C ALA A 413 13.25 -4.32 17.62
N MET A 414 13.40 -5.49 18.23
CA MET A 414 13.85 -6.70 17.53
C MET A 414 12.82 -7.14 16.48
N VAL A 415 11.51 -7.05 16.79
CA VAL A 415 10.44 -7.33 15.83
C VAL A 415 10.46 -6.34 14.66
N LEU A 416 10.62 -5.04 14.92
CA LEU A 416 10.72 -4.02 13.88
C LEU A 416 11.94 -4.27 12.98
N PHE A 417 13.10 -4.60 13.56
CA PHE A 417 14.28 -4.96 12.80
C PHE A 417 14.02 -6.20 11.94
N TYR A 418 13.54 -7.27 12.56
CA TYR A 418 13.33 -8.55 11.91
C TYR A 418 12.38 -8.48 10.72
N THR A 419 11.25 -7.80 10.90
CA THR A 419 10.25 -7.65 9.83
C THR A 419 10.76 -6.77 8.68
N ASP A 420 11.52 -5.72 9.01
CA ASP A 420 12.20 -4.89 8.00
C ASP A 420 13.23 -5.69 7.19
N LEU A 421 14.08 -6.45 7.88
CA LEU A 421 15.12 -7.28 7.27
C LEU A 421 14.52 -8.40 6.42
N THR A 422 13.56 -9.15 6.96
CA THR A 422 12.89 -10.25 6.26
C THR A 422 12.24 -9.77 4.96
N ALA A 423 11.63 -8.58 4.94
CA ALA A 423 11.05 -8.02 3.72
C ALA A 423 12.07 -7.73 2.63
N LYS A 424 13.27 -7.28 2.99
CA LYS A 424 14.36 -7.12 2.03
C LYS A 424 14.84 -8.46 1.50
N LEU A 425 15.05 -9.42 2.39
CA LEU A 425 15.59 -10.73 2.02
C LEU A 425 14.64 -11.43 1.04
N TRP A 426 13.33 -11.36 1.27
CA TRP A 426 12.35 -11.91 0.33
C TRP A 426 12.24 -11.11 -0.99
N ALA A 427 12.39 -9.78 -0.96
CA ALA A 427 12.40 -8.98 -2.18
C ALA A 427 13.56 -9.38 -3.10
N LEU A 428 14.73 -9.61 -2.51
CA LEU A 428 15.97 -10.01 -3.19
C LEU A 428 16.03 -11.51 -3.51
N ASP A 429 15.15 -12.31 -2.90
CA ASP A 429 15.31 -13.76 -2.77
C ASP A 429 16.72 -14.14 -2.29
N PHE A 430 17.16 -13.44 -1.24
CA PHE A 430 18.48 -13.66 -0.66
C PHE A 430 18.56 -15.10 -0.13
N ASP A 431 19.55 -15.86 -0.62
CA ASP A 431 19.78 -17.25 -0.26
C ASP A 431 18.53 -18.16 -0.43
N GLY A 432 17.69 -17.87 -1.42
CA GLY A 432 16.46 -18.65 -1.66
C GLY A 432 15.41 -18.51 -0.55
N SER A 433 15.53 -17.50 0.32
CA SER A 433 14.67 -17.34 1.50
C SER A 433 13.24 -16.90 1.18
N ALA A 434 12.94 -16.49 -0.06
CA ALA A 434 11.59 -16.06 -0.43
C ALA A 434 10.59 -17.24 -0.38
N PRO A 435 9.40 -17.07 0.20
CA PRO A 435 8.45 -18.17 0.45
C PRO A 435 7.63 -18.57 -0.79
N ARG A 436 8.27 -18.67 -1.97
CA ARG A 436 7.63 -18.91 -3.28
C ARG A 436 6.75 -20.15 -3.33
N ASN A 437 7.18 -21.22 -2.66
CA ASN A 437 6.52 -22.52 -2.68
C ASN A 437 5.50 -22.69 -1.55
N THR A 438 5.51 -21.79 -0.57
CA THR A 438 4.67 -21.90 0.63
C THR A 438 3.53 -20.88 0.62
N ILE A 439 3.79 -19.67 0.12
CA ILE A 439 2.78 -18.63 -0.04
C ILE A 439 2.36 -18.57 -1.50
N THR A 440 1.15 -19.05 -1.78
CA THR A 440 0.56 -19.04 -3.12
C THR A 440 0.56 -17.63 -3.73
N GLY A 441 1.16 -17.48 -4.92
CA GLY A 441 1.21 -16.22 -5.66
C GLY A 441 2.37 -15.29 -5.27
N PHE A 442 3.15 -15.63 -4.22
CA PHE A 442 4.32 -14.83 -3.86
C PHE A 442 5.36 -14.84 -4.97
N ARG A 443 5.84 -13.66 -5.37
CA ARG A 443 6.91 -13.48 -6.35
C ARG A 443 7.95 -12.53 -5.77
N ALA A 444 9.22 -12.93 -5.77
CA ALA A 444 10.31 -12.02 -5.45
C ALA A 444 10.43 -10.93 -6.54
N MET A 445 11.08 -9.80 -6.23
CA MET A 445 11.18 -8.72 -7.21
C MET A 445 11.91 -9.16 -8.49
N SER A 446 12.91 -10.04 -8.37
CA SER A 446 13.65 -10.62 -9.51
C SER A 446 12.78 -11.42 -10.49
N GLU A 447 11.59 -11.87 -10.08
CA GLU A 447 10.65 -12.62 -10.92
C GLU A 447 9.61 -11.71 -11.60
N ILE A 448 9.55 -10.44 -11.20
CA ILE A 448 8.60 -9.47 -11.74
C ILE A 448 9.20 -8.86 -13.02
N ARG A 449 8.63 -9.25 -14.15
CA ARG A 449 8.95 -8.65 -15.45
C ARG A 449 8.36 -7.26 -15.56
N VAL A 450 9.12 -6.33 -16.16
CA VAL A 450 8.70 -4.94 -16.34
C VAL A 450 8.28 -4.73 -17.81
N PRO A 451 7.00 -4.45 -18.10
CA PRO A 451 6.56 -4.10 -19.45
C PRO A 451 7.28 -2.86 -19.98
N LYS A 452 7.56 -2.82 -21.30
CA LYS A 452 8.33 -1.74 -21.94
C LYS A 452 7.78 -0.34 -21.67
N LEU A 453 6.47 -0.22 -21.51
CA LEU A 453 5.80 1.04 -21.21
C LEU A 453 6.23 1.67 -19.86
N TYR A 454 6.93 0.91 -19.00
CA TYR A 454 7.45 1.37 -17.71
C TYR A 454 8.98 1.46 -17.64
N TRP A 455 9.72 1.20 -18.71
CA TRP A 455 11.19 1.10 -18.68
C TRP A 455 11.89 2.41 -18.34
N ASP A 456 11.47 3.51 -18.97
CA ASP A 456 12.04 4.84 -18.72
C ASP A 456 11.88 5.23 -17.23
N ASP A 457 10.69 4.99 -16.68
CA ASP A 457 10.39 5.24 -15.28
C ASP A 457 11.17 4.29 -14.36
N PHE A 458 11.33 3.02 -14.73
CA PHE A 458 12.11 2.05 -13.96
C PHE A 458 13.58 2.46 -13.82
N VAL A 459 14.24 2.81 -14.93
CA VAL A 459 15.66 3.24 -14.92
C VAL A 459 15.83 4.51 -14.10
N LYS A 460 14.94 5.48 -14.32
CA LYS A 460 14.97 6.78 -13.63
C LYS A 460 14.67 6.66 -12.14
N LEU A 461 13.75 5.78 -11.75
CA LEU A 461 13.27 5.59 -10.38
C LEU A 461 13.78 4.29 -9.78
N SER A 462 15.06 3.98 -10.01
CA SER A 462 15.69 2.71 -9.62
C SER A 462 15.98 2.56 -8.12
N LYS A 463 16.00 3.67 -7.35
CA LYS A 463 16.11 3.60 -5.89
C LYS A 463 14.73 3.61 -5.25
N THR A 464 14.30 2.46 -4.74
CA THR A 464 13.06 2.32 -3.99
C THR A 464 13.34 2.17 -2.50
N ARG A 465 12.57 2.89 -1.68
CA ARG A 465 12.46 2.63 -0.25
C ARG A 465 11.13 1.97 0.04
N LEU A 466 11.17 0.95 0.89
CA LEU A 466 10.00 0.30 1.46
C LEU A 466 9.73 0.91 2.84
N TRP A 467 8.48 0.90 3.27
CA TRP A 467 8.06 1.26 4.62
C TRP A 467 6.94 0.36 5.09
N PHE A 468 6.95 0.07 6.39
CA PHE A 468 5.77 -0.33 7.13
C PHE A 468 5.18 0.88 7.83
N GLY A 469 3.86 0.99 7.83
CA GLY A 469 3.17 2.00 8.62
C GLY A 469 1.70 1.69 8.83
N VAL A 470 0.98 2.62 9.42
CA VAL A 470 -0.46 2.46 9.67
C VAL A 470 -1.24 2.70 8.38
N LYS A 471 -2.10 1.74 8.03
CA LYS A 471 -3.10 1.86 6.98
C LYS A 471 -4.18 2.85 7.46
N LYS A 472 -4.25 4.00 6.80
CA LYS A 472 -5.08 5.12 7.27
C LYS A 472 -6.53 4.71 7.41
N ASP A 473 -7.08 4.00 6.43
CA ASP A 473 -8.46 3.49 6.37
C ASP A 473 -8.73 2.27 7.27
N ALA A 474 -7.71 1.67 7.88
CA ALA A 474 -7.87 0.51 8.76
C ALA A 474 -8.26 0.84 10.20
N PHE A 475 -8.58 2.11 10.49
CA PHE A 475 -9.17 2.48 11.77
C PHE A 475 -10.07 3.72 11.63
N GLU A 476 -11.06 3.78 12.49
CA GLU A 476 -11.97 4.91 12.60
C GLU A 476 -12.20 5.30 14.07
N VAL A 477 -12.44 6.59 14.27
CA VAL A 477 -12.69 7.19 15.59
C VAL A 477 -14.11 7.74 15.63
N TYR A 478 -14.90 7.26 16.59
CA TYR A 478 -16.31 7.58 16.84
C TYR A 478 -16.46 8.15 18.26
N GLY A 479 -16.26 9.47 18.41
CA GLY A 479 -16.23 10.12 19.74
C GLY A 479 -15.08 9.55 20.58
N LYS A 480 -15.35 9.15 21.82
CA LYS A 480 -14.36 8.50 22.73
C LYS A 480 -14.15 7.01 22.45
N LYS A 481 -14.27 6.57 21.19
CA LYS A 481 -14.08 5.17 20.77
C LYS A 481 -13.26 5.11 19.48
N ALA A 482 -12.25 4.26 19.44
CA ALA A 482 -11.50 3.89 18.25
C ALA A 482 -11.73 2.42 17.92
N VAL A 483 -11.92 2.09 16.64
CA VAL A 483 -12.10 0.71 16.15
C VAL A 483 -11.12 0.45 15.02
N PHE A 484 -10.51 -0.73 15.01
CA PHE A 484 -9.45 -1.15 14.09
C PHE A 484 -9.94 -2.32 13.23
N GLU A 485 -9.54 -2.35 11.96
CA GLU A 485 -9.57 -3.55 11.13
C GLU A 485 -8.59 -4.60 11.68
N PRO A 486 -8.78 -5.90 11.38
CA PRO A 486 -7.80 -6.93 11.70
C PRO A 486 -6.38 -6.60 11.22
N VAL A 487 -6.25 -6.06 10.01
CA VAL A 487 -4.98 -5.59 9.45
C VAL A 487 -4.95 -4.07 9.41
N ALA A 488 -4.12 -3.48 10.27
CA ALA A 488 -3.86 -2.04 10.34
C ALA A 488 -2.47 -1.66 9.81
N THR A 489 -1.60 -2.61 9.51
CA THR A 489 -0.35 -2.33 8.78
C THR A 489 -0.63 -2.14 7.31
N ARG A 490 0.07 -1.18 6.70
CA ARG A 490 0.30 -1.10 5.26
C ARG A 490 1.77 -1.32 4.93
N VAL A 491 2.02 -1.91 3.78
CA VAL A 491 3.34 -1.96 3.13
C VAL A 491 3.31 -1.01 1.96
N TYR A 492 4.26 -0.08 1.88
CA TYR A 492 4.29 0.88 0.79
C TYR A 492 5.71 1.27 0.42
N ALA A 493 5.84 1.90 -0.75
CA ALA A 493 7.11 2.35 -1.26
C ALA A 493 7.03 3.68 -2.00
N ALA A 494 8.20 4.25 -2.19
CA ALA A 494 8.43 5.42 -3.00
C ALA A 494 9.80 5.26 -3.64
N SER A 495 9.88 5.72 -4.89
CA SER A 495 11.11 5.63 -5.65
C SER A 495 11.67 7.02 -5.91
N SER A 496 13.00 7.10 -6.01
CA SER A 496 13.74 8.33 -6.20
C SER A 496 14.79 8.15 -7.29
N ASP A 497 15.16 9.28 -7.90
CA ASP A 497 16.27 9.34 -8.85
C ASP A 497 17.61 9.25 -8.11
N PRO A 498 18.46 8.24 -8.40
CA PRO A 498 19.78 8.11 -7.76
C PRO A 498 20.67 9.34 -7.86
N LEU A 499 20.52 10.15 -8.91
CA LEU A 499 21.29 11.37 -9.14
C LEU A 499 20.76 12.57 -8.34
N PHE A 500 19.50 12.50 -7.88
CA PHE A 500 18.80 13.53 -7.10
C PHE A 500 18.11 12.93 -5.85
N PRO A 501 18.89 12.40 -4.89
CA PRO A 501 18.33 11.79 -3.68
C PRO A 501 17.49 12.80 -2.87
N GLY A 502 16.46 12.29 -2.18
CA GLY A 502 15.55 13.09 -1.34
C GLY A 502 14.31 13.65 -2.07
N LYS A 503 14.16 13.40 -3.38
CA LYS A 503 12.92 13.67 -4.13
C LYS A 503 12.21 12.35 -4.43
N GLU A 504 11.38 11.92 -3.49
CA GLU A 504 10.61 10.69 -3.61
C GLU A 504 9.35 10.89 -4.46
N SER A 505 9.00 9.85 -5.22
CA SER A 505 7.85 9.79 -6.13
C SER A 505 7.16 8.43 -6.02
N LYS A 506 6.12 8.18 -6.83
CA LYS A 506 5.47 6.87 -6.85
C LYS A 506 6.49 5.75 -7.11
N PRO A 507 6.29 4.55 -6.53
CA PRO A 507 7.21 3.45 -6.76
C PRO A 507 7.29 3.11 -8.25
N ASN A 508 8.46 2.67 -8.71
CA ASN A 508 8.58 2.08 -10.04
C ASN A 508 7.69 0.83 -10.18
N TYR A 509 7.43 0.40 -11.41
CA TYR A 509 6.50 -0.72 -11.68
C TYR A 509 6.85 -1.98 -10.89
N GLN A 510 8.10 -2.46 -10.96
CA GLN A 510 8.53 -3.69 -10.28
C GLN A 510 8.29 -3.63 -8.76
N SER A 511 8.63 -2.50 -8.14
CA SER A 511 8.44 -2.28 -6.71
C SER A 511 6.96 -2.16 -6.35
N GLY A 512 6.18 -1.49 -7.20
CA GLY A 512 4.74 -1.36 -7.05
C GLY A 512 4.01 -2.70 -7.12
N GLU A 513 4.40 -3.56 -8.07
CA GLU A 513 3.90 -4.93 -8.17
C GLU A 513 4.21 -5.74 -6.92
N PHE A 514 5.47 -5.76 -6.49
CA PHE A 514 5.91 -6.54 -5.33
C PHE A 514 5.19 -6.11 -4.06
N LEU A 515 5.25 -4.81 -3.74
CA LEU A 515 4.76 -4.28 -2.47
C LEU A 515 3.25 -4.08 -2.47
N GLY A 516 2.66 -3.77 -3.62
CA GLY A 516 1.21 -3.74 -3.77
C GLY A 516 0.59 -5.12 -3.61
N TRP A 517 1.24 -6.17 -4.12
CA TRP A 517 0.81 -7.54 -3.87
C TRP A 517 0.96 -7.91 -2.38
N TRP A 518 2.11 -7.61 -1.77
CA TRP A 518 2.34 -7.86 -0.35
C TRP A 518 1.30 -7.16 0.52
N ASP A 519 1.09 -5.85 0.35
CA ASP A 519 0.12 -5.05 1.12
C ASP A 519 -1.28 -5.66 1.08
N LYS A 520 -1.71 -6.12 -0.10
CA LYS A 520 -3.00 -6.80 -0.29
C LYS A 520 -3.07 -8.16 0.40
N HIS A 521 -1.95 -8.87 0.52
CA HIS A 521 -1.84 -10.23 1.09
C HIS A 521 -1.22 -10.25 2.50
N TYR A 522 -1.19 -9.11 3.21
CA TYR A 522 -0.49 -8.98 4.49
C TYR A 522 -0.86 -10.05 5.52
N GLU A 523 -2.15 -10.40 5.64
CA GLU A 523 -2.62 -11.45 6.56
C GLU A 523 -1.96 -12.80 6.25
N THR A 524 -1.92 -13.21 4.98
CA THR A 524 -1.24 -14.44 4.54
C THR A 524 0.25 -14.41 4.87
N MET A 525 0.90 -13.24 4.67
CA MET A 525 2.31 -13.07 5.01
C MET A 525 2.57 -13.20 6.51
N ALA A 526 1.65 -12.68 7.33
CA ALA A 526 1.73 -12.74 8.78
C ALA A 526 1.36 -14.13 9.33
N ASP A 527 0.45 -14.85 8.70
CA ASP A 527 0.16 -16.25 9.01
C ASP A 527 1.37 -17.16 8.75
N PHE A 528 2.11 -16.87 7.67
CA PHE A 528 3.37 -17.53 7.40
C PHE A 528 4.46 -17.11 8.39
N GLU A 529 4.74 -15.82 8.57
CA GLU A 529 5.74 -15.32 9.52
C GLU A 529 5.08 -14.46 10.62
N PRO A 530 4.77 -15.04 11.80
CA PRO A 530 4.04 -14.37 12.87
C PRO A 530 4.61 -13.06 13.40
N GLN A 531 5.90 -12.75 13.17
CA GLN A 531 6.43 -11.44 13.55
C GLN A 531 5.70 -10.29 12.83
N TYR A 532 5.10 -10.52 11.65
CA TYR A 532 4.25 -9.50 11.01
C TYR A 532 2.91 -9.31 11.74
N HIS A 533 2.36 -10.32 12.43
CA HIS A 533 1.20 -10.10 13.31
C HIS A 533 1.57 -9.20 14.50
N LYS A 534 2.76 -9.40 15.07
CA LYS A 534 3.29 -8.50 16.12
C LYS A 534 3.53 -7.09 15.58
N LEU A 535 4.09 -6.95 14.37
CA LEU A 535 4.24 -5.64 13.72
C LEU A 535 2.86 -4.94 13.59
N ASN A 536 1.84 -5.67 13.16
CA ASN A 536 0.47 -5.15 13.09
C ASN A 536 -0.07 -4.69 14.45
N GLN A 537 0.19 -5.44 15.52
CA GLN A 537 -0.14 -5.00 16.87
C GLN A 537 0.64 -3.74 17.28
N ILE A 538 1.95 -3.66 16.98
CA ILE A 538 2.77 -2.48 17.26
C ILE A 538 2.16 -1.24 16.57
N GLN A 539 1.68 -1.37 15.33
CA GLN A 539 1.00 -0.28 14.62
C GLN A 539 -0.30 0.15 15.32
N LYS A 540 -1.17 -0.79 15.70
CA LYS A 540 -2.44 -0.48 16.38
C LYS A 540 -2.22 0.15 17.76
N TRP A 541 -1.30 -0.40 18.55
CA TRP A 541 -0.96 0.15 19.86
C TRP A 541 -0.30 1.52 19.74
N SER A 542 0.56 1.75 18.75
CA SER A 542 1.09 3.09 18.45
C SER A 542 -0.03 4.10 18.21
N CYS A 543 -1.07 3.74 17.43
CA CYS A 543 -2.23 4.60 17.24
C CYS A 543 -3.00 4.86 18.54
N ILE A 544 -3.24 3.83 19.34
CA ILE A 544 -3.91 3.93 20.64
C ILE A 544 -3.17 4.92 21.55
N LEU A 545 -1.86 4.75 21.68
CA LEU A 545 -1.02 5.58 22.54
C LEU A 545 -1.00 7.03 22.07
N MET A 546 -0.92 7.26 20.76
CA MET A 546 -1.03 8.60 20.19
C MET A 546 -2.40 9.23 20.46
N ILE A 547 -3.51 8.49 20.30
CA ILE A 547 -4.85 8.99 20.62
C ILE A 547 -4.92 9.39 22.10
N LEU A 548 -4.46 8.54 23.02
CA LEU A 548 -4.47 8.84 24.45
C LEU A 548 -3.58 10.04 24.80
N LYS A 549 -2.42 10.19 24.12
CA LYS A 549 -1.53 11.34 24.28
C LYS A 549 -2.23 12.65 23.91
N GLU A 550 -2.86 12.69 22.74
CA GLU A 550 -3.58 13.87 22.24
C GLU A 550 -4.80 14.20 23.11
N GLU A 551 -5.48 13.17 23.62
CA GLU A 551 -6.61 13.30 24.56
C GLU A 551 -6.16 13.61 26.00
N LYS A 552 -4.84 13.73 26.24
CA LYS A 552 -4.22 13.93 27.56
C LYS A 552 -4.70 12.90 28.61
N ASN A 553 -5.02 11.71 28.16
CA ASN A 553 -5.56 10.64 28.99
C ASN A 553 -4.43 9.89 29.70
N ARG A 554 -4.52 9.78 31.03
CA ARG A 554 -3.48 9.20 31.90
C ARG A 554 -3.82 7.79 32.40
N ALA A 555 -4.88 7.17 31.87
CA ALA A 555 -5.37 5.88 32.38
C ALA A 555 -4.37 4.72 32.27
N LEU A 556 -3.30 4.87 31.47
CA LEU A 556 -2.25 3.86 31.30
C LEU A 556 -0.90 4.25 31.95
N ASP A 557 -0.85 5.30 32.78
CA ASP A 557 0.40 5.75 33.42
C ASP A 557 1.07 4.67 34.29
N PHE A 558 0.33 3.65 34.73
CA PHE A 558 0.90 2.48 35.40
C PHE A 558 1.95 1.73 34.55
N LEU A 559 1.93 1.87 33.22
CA LEU A 559 2.90 1.27 32.31
C LEU A 559 4.30 1.89 32.42
N PHE A 560 4.44 3.08 33.00
CA PHE A 560 5.76 3.64 33.31
C PHE A 560 6.54 2.81 34.34
N ASN A 561 5.84 2.09 35.21
CA ASN A 561 6.44 1.31 36.29
C ASN A 561 6.73 -0.14 35.90
N VAL A 562 6.40 -0.53 34.66
CA VAL A 562 6.73 -1.85 34.13
C VAL A 562 8.21 -1.85 33.73
N SER A 563 8.98 -2.78 34.30
CA SER A 563 10.37 -3.00 33.91
C SER A 563 10.44 -3.51 32.47
N VAL A 564 11.38 -2.97 31.70
CA VAL A 564 11.57 -3.29 30.29
C VAL A 564 13.03 -3.69 30.07
N GLU A 565 13.26 -4.84 29.44
CA GLU A 565 14.55 -5.27 28.94
C GLU A 565 15.03 -4.37 27.79
N ARG A 566 16.26 -3.85 27.89
CA ARG A 566 16.80 -2.82 26.98
C ARG A 566 18.22 -3.13 26.48
N ASN A 567 18.68 -4.36 26.68
CA ASN A 567 20.02 -4.84 26.37
C ASN A 567 20.01 -5.97 25.33
N LEU A 568 18.87 -6.23 24.65
CA LEU A 568 18.86 -7.15 23.52
C LEU A 568 19.77 -6.60 22.40
N ASP A 569 20.57 -7.49 21.82
CA ASP A 569 21.36 -7.23 20.62
C ASP A 569 20.78 -8.10 19.50
N TYR A 570 20.49 -7.49 18.35
CA TYR A 570 19.77 -8.17 17.29
C TYR A 570 20.52 -9.37 16.74
N GLU A 571 21.86 -9.32 16.64
CA GLU A 571 22.63 -10.47 16.16
C GLU A 571 22.43 -11.68 17.08
N THR A 572 22.56 -11.47 18.39
CA THR A 572 22.40 -12.55 19.36
C THR A 572 20.96 -13.04 19.40
N TRP A 573 19.99 -12.11 19.50
CA TRP A 573 18.57 -12.42 19.51
C TRP A 573 18.13 -13.20 18.27
N TYR A 574 18.54 -12.76 17.09
CA TYR A 574 18.24 -13.41 15.82
C TYR A 574 18.76 -14.86 15.82
N ARG A 575 20.00 -15.10 16.26
CA ARG A 575 20.56 -16.46 16.31
C ARG A 575 19.82 -17.37 17.28
N VAL A 576 19.49 -16.90 18.49
CA VAL A 576 18.93 -17.76 19.55
C VAL A 576 17.41 -17.91 19.55
N THR A 577 16.67 -17.11 18.79
CA THR A 577 15.19 -17.15 18.79
C THR A 577 14.66 -18.28 17.90
N PRO A 578 14.03 -19.34 18.45
CA PRO A 578 13.69 -20.55 17.70
C PRO A 578 12.40 -20.44 16.87
N TYR A 579 11.51 -19.50 17.20
CA TYR A 579 10.20 -19.36 16.56
C TYR A 579 10.20 -18.50 15.29
N LEU A 580 11.33 -17.90 14.91
CA LEU A 580 11.46 -17.17 13.64
C LEU A 580 11.51 -18.19 12.51
N LYS A 581 10.62 -18.08 11.51
CA LYS A 581 10.58 -19.05 10.41
C LYS A 581 11.61 -18.72 9.33
N VAL A 582 11.95 -17.45 9.17
CA VAL A 582 12.97 -16.99 8.23
C VAL A 582 14.24 -16.65 8.99
N LYS A 583 15.27 -17.47 8.81
CA LYS A 583 16.58 -17.28 9.44
C LYS A 583 17.75 -17.62 8.51
N PRO A 584 17.90 -17.01 7.31
CA PRO A 584 19.09 -17.22 6.50
C PRO A 584 20.35 -16.77 7.25
N GLU A 585 21.50 -17.26 6.82
CA GLU A 585 22.77 -16.86 7.42
C GLU A 585 23.09 -15.41 7.03
N ILE A 586 23.28 -14.56 8.03
CA ILE A 586 23.55 -13.13 7.86
C ILE A 586 24.91 -12.81 8.48
N ALA A 587 25.80 -12.25 7.66
CA ALA A 587 27.07 -11.73 8.13
C ALA A 587 26.84 -10.37 8.81
N PHE A 588 27.10 -10.27 10.10
CA PHE A 588 27.13 -8.99 10.80
C PHE A 588 28.49 -8.35 10.66
N ILE A 589 28.51 -7.03 10.49
CA ILE A 589 29.72 -6.24 10.41
C ILE A 589 30.09 -5.76 11.81
N ASP A 590 31.37 -5.82 12.15
CA ASP A 590 31.87 -5.27 13.40
C ASP A 590 31.56 -3.76 13.51
N LYS A 591 30.62 -3.43 14.38
CA LYS A 591 30.16 -2.06 14.64
C LYS A 591 31.26 -1.17 15.22
N THR A 592 32.28 -1.74 15.88
CA THR A 592 33.39 -0.99 16.46
C THR A 592 34.31 -0.39 15.39
N LYS A 593 34.47 -1.07 14.24
CA LYS A 593 35.21 -0.55 13.06
C LYS A 593 34.70 0.82 12.61
N TYR A 594 33.41 1.08 12.77
CA TYR A 594 32.72 2.29 12.31
C TYR A 594 32.33 3.24 13.45
N ASN A 595 32.83 3.01 14.66
CA ASN A 595 32.46 3.76 15.87
C ASN A 595 30.93 3.84 16.07
N ARG A 596 30.24 2.70 15.86
CA ARG A 596 28.78 2.57 15.99
C ARG A 596 28.40 1.79 17.23
N THR A 597 27.23 2.11 17.79
CA THR A 597 26.68 1.44 18.98
C THR A 597 25.52 0.50 18.65
N THR A 598 25.07 0.47 17.41
CA THR A 598 23.97 -0.36 16.88
C THR A 598 24.50 -1.30 15.82
N GLU A 599 23.71 -2.29 15.44
CA GLU A 599 24.10 -3.36 14.54
C GLU A 599 24.39 -2.82 13.12
N CYS A 600 25.47 -3.34 12.52
CA CYS A 600 25.88 -3.03 11.16
C CYS A 600 25.72 -4.28 10.29
N LEU A 601 25.16 -4.12 9.10
CA LEU A 601 24.96 -5.19 8.13
C LEU A 601 25.60 -4.81 6.79
N PRO A 602 26.03 -5.79 5.97
CA PRO A 602 26.39 -5.52 4.59
C PRO A 602 25.17 -5.05 3.80
N ILE A 603 25.43 -4.48 2.62
CA ILE A 603 24.38 -4.33 1.61
C ILE A 603 24.09 -5.73 1.07
N PHE A 604 22.81 -6.13 1.06
CA PHE A 604 22.38 -7.39 0.47
C PHE A 604 22.14 -7.22 -1.02
N TYR A 605 22.40 -8.28 -1.78
CA TYR A 605 22.24 -8.33 -3.22
C TYR A 605 21.39 -9.53 -3.61
N SER A 606 20.57 -9.38 -4.65
CA SER A 606 19.98 -10.53 -5.33
C SER A 606 21.03 -11.24 -6.18
N GLN A 607 20.73 -12.46 -6.62
CA GLN A 607 21.41 -13.02 -7.78
C GLN A 607 21.16 -12.16 -9.02
N ASN A 608 22.05 -12.25 -10.01
CA ASN A 608 21.83 -11.64 -11.32
C ASN A 608 20.60 -12.27 -11.99
N TYR A 609 19.73 -11.47 -12.57
CA TYR A 609 18.53 -11.91 -13.28
C TYR A 609 18.32 -11.12 -14.58
N PRO A 610 17.71 -11.73 -15.61
CA PRO A 610 17.43 -11.04 -16.87
C PRO A 610 16.28 -10.05 -16.69
N LEU A 611 16.48 -8.81 -17.10
CA LEU A 611 15.45 -7.77 -17.13
C LEU A 611 15.77 -6.79 -18.26
N MET A 612 14.76 -6.34 -19.02
CA MET A 612 14.95 -5.37 -20.11
C MET A 612 16.01 -5.77 -21.16
N GLY A 613 16.17 -7.08 -21.42
CA GLY A 613 17.20 -7.61 -22.32
C GLY A 613 18.64 -7.53 -21.79
N GLN A 614 18.85 -7.21 -20.51
CA GLN A 614 20.18 -7.14 -19.86
C GLN A 614 20.20 -7.92 -18.55
N SER A 615 21.39 -8.07 -17.95
CA SER A 615 21.56 -8.66 -16.63
C SER A 615 21.48 -7.58 -15.55
N PHE A 616 20.56 -7.75 -14.59
CA PHE A 616 20.33 -6.85 -13.47
C PHE A 616 20.53 -7.57 -12.14
N PHE A 617 20.80 -6.80 -11.08
CA PHE A 617 20.71 -7.26 -9.69
C PHE A 617 20.04 -6.17 -8.85
N LEU A 618 19.42 -6.57 -7.75
CA LEU A 618 18.81 -5.66 -6.77
C LEU A 618 19.73 -5.52 -5.56
N PHE A 619 19.72 -4.34 -4.94
CA PHE A 619 20.39 -4.06 -3.67
C PHE A 619 19.61 -2.99 -2.90
N GLY A 620 19.64 -2.98 -1.56
CA GLY A 620 18.83 -1.99 -0.82
C GLY A 620 18.94 -1.96 0.70
N GLY A 621 18.42 -0.84 1.25
CA GLY A 621 18.17 -0.50 2.65
C GLY A 621 16.74 0.06 2.84
N VAL A 622 16.16 0.03 4.04
CA VAL A 622 14.72 0.30 4.29
C VAL A 622 14.55 1.14 5.56
N SER A 623 13.52 1.98 5.61
CA SER A 623 13.20 2.88 6.73
C SER A 623 11.72 2.74 7.13
N LEU A 624 11.30 3.24 8.30
CA LEU A 624 9.88 3.26 8.73
C LEU A 624 9.15 4.60 8.50
N ALA A 625 7.81 4.53 8.52
CA ALA A 625 6.88 5.63 8.29
C ALA A 625 7.05 6.78 9.31
N SER A 626 6.73 8.01 8.90
CA SER A 626 6.88 9.20 9.75
C SER A 626 5.61 9.53 10.55
N LYS A 627 5.75 10.22 11.69
CA LYS A 627 4.62 10.75 12.50
C LYS A 627 3.61 11.56 11.67
N ASN A 628 4.07 12.29 10.65
CA ASN A 628 3.23 13.11 9.77
C ASN A 628 2.17 12.27 9.02
N ASP A 629 2.46 11.00 8.74
CA ASP A 629 1.50 10.10 8.11
C ASP A 629 0.30 9.79 9.00
N ILE A 630 0.53 9.68 10.32
CA ILE A 630 -0.48 9.37 11.33
C ILE A 630 -1.32 10.62 11.66
N LEU A 631 -0.65 11.76 11.90
CA LEU A 631 -1.33 13.01 12.27
C LEU A 631 -2.24 13.58 11.17
N GLY A 632 -1.95 13.31 9.90
CA GLY A 632 -2.74 13.81 8.77
C GLY A 632 -4.22 13.36 8.76
N LYS A 633 -4.58 12.29 9.49
CA LYS A 633 -5.97 11.87 9.69
C LYS A 633 -6.62 12.52 10.93
N LEU A 634 -5.88 12.65 12.04
CA LEU A 634 -6.37 13.27 13.28
C LEU A 634 -6.75 14.74 13.08
N LYS A 635 -5.93 15.49 12.32
CA LYS A 635 -6.15 16.92 12.05
C LYS A 635 -7.32 17.21 11.10
N LYS A 636 -7.86 16.22 10.39
CA LYS A 636 -9.03 16.40 9.50
C LYS A 636 -10.38 16.40 10.22
N LYS A 637 -10.44 15.99 11.49
CA LYS A 637 -11.68 15.99 12.30
C LYS A 637 -11.79 17.18 13.26
N THR A 638 -10.72 17.93 13.51
CA THR A 638 -10.71 19.05 14.49
C THR A 638 -10.89 20.45 13.88
N SER A 639 -10.80 20.64 12.56
CA SER A 639 -11.02 21.96 11.93
C SER A 639 -12.48 22.23 11.52
N GLY A 640 -13.44 21.71 12.30
CA GLY A 640 -14.87 21.80 12.00
C GLY A 640 -15.70 22.46 13.10
N TYR A 641 -15.12 23.02 14.15
CA TYR A 641 -15.85 23.79 15.17
C TYR A 641 -14.89 24.76 15.89
N ALA A 642 -14.64 25.93 15.29
CA ALA A 642 -14.18 27.10 16.03
C ALA A 642 -15.18 28.23 15.77
N ALA A 643 -15.83 28.69 16.83
CA ALA A 643 -16.81 29.75 16.80
C ALA A 643 -16.19 31.10 16.41
N LYS A 644 -17.03 31.93 15.80
CA LYS A 644 -16.81 33.30 15.32
C LYS A 644 -16.11 34.22 16.35
N GLY A 645 -15.14 34.98 15.84
CA GLY A 645 -15.00 36.42 16.04
C GLY A 645 -14.49 36.96 14.70
N GLY A 646 -15.18 37.80 13.93
CA GLY A 646 -15.81 39.04 14.36
C GLY A 646 -14.84 40.18 14.09
N ASP A 647 -14.57 40.51 12.83
CA ASP A 647 -14.39 41.91 12.46
C ASP A 647 -14.63 42.15 10.95
N SER A 648 -15.15 43.35 10.72
CA SER A 648 -15.75 43.94 9.55
C SER A 648 -14.73 44.55 8.57
N GLY A 649 -15.06 44.55 7.27
CA GLY A 649 -14.36 45.35 6.26
C GLY A 649 -14.47 44.85 4.81
N GLU A 650 -15.55 45.21 4.12
CA GLU A 650 -15.57 45.32 2.63
C GLU A 650 -15.04 46.72 2.21
N PRO A 651 -14.87 47.05 0.92
CA PRO A 651 -14.10 46.39 -0.16
C PRO A 651 -13.26 47.43 -0.97
N SER A 652 -12.35 47.02 -1.87
CA SER A 652 -12.06 47.85 -3.05
C SER A 652 -11.46 47.09 -4.24
N ALA A 653 -12.04 47.32 -5.41
CA ALA A 653 -11.63 46.82 -6.72
C ALA A 653 -10.49 47.63 -7.35
N SER A 654 -9.61 46.99 -8.13
CA SER A 654 -9.13 47.38 -9.48
C SER A 654 -7.78 46.74 -9.85
N GLY A 655 -7.63 46.33 -11.11
CA GLY A 655 -6.32 46.25 -11.81
C GLY A 655 -5.80 44.85 -12.19
N ILE A 656 -5.97 44.48 -13.47
CA ILE A 656 -5.13 43.57 -14.27
C ILE A 656 -4.24 44.50 -15.15
N PRO A 657 -2.96 44.24 -15.57
CA PRO A 657 -2.37 42.95 -16.00
C PRO A 657 -0.86 42.66 -15.68
N ALA A 658 -0.45 41.44 -16.08
CA ALA A 658 0.86 40.98 -16.58
C ALA A 658 1.83 40.22 -15.63
N ALA A 659 2.16 38.99 -16.05
CA ALA A 659 3.16 38.07 -15.50
C ALA A 659 4.60 38.53 -15.88
N PRO A 660 5.70 38.19 -15.15
CA PRO A 660 6.17 36.80 -14.96
C PRO A 660 6.85 36.49 -13.60
N GLY A 661 6.89 35.21 -13.19
CA GLY A 661 7.77 34.78 -12.10
C GLY A 661 7.22 33.63 -11.25
N ALA A 662 7.09 32.44 -11.82
CA ALA A 662 6.77 31.24 -11.07
C ALA A 662 7.94 30.86 -10.13
N LYS A 663 7.87 31.31 -8.87
CA LYS A 663 8.64 30.69 -7.78
C LYS A 663 8.06 29.31 -7.51
N ARG A 664 8.81 28.27 -7.91
CA ARG A 664 8.56 26.87 -7.55
C ARG A 664 8.70 26.69 -6.03
N SER A 665 7.60 26.39 -5.35
CA SER A 665 7.63 25.86 -3.97
C SER A 665 7.61 24.34 -3.99
N ASN A 666 8.46 23.74 -3.16
CA ASN A 666 8.48 22.32 -2.84
C ASN A 666 7.09 21.82 -2.39
N ARG A 667 6.47 20.93 -3.18
CA ARG A 667 5.42 20.02 -2.72
C ARG A 667 5.65 18.65 -3.34
N ILE A 668 5.92 17.69 -2.46
CA ILE A 668 5.78 16.26 -2.72
C ILE A 668 4.29 15.92 -2.51
N GLY A 669 3.70 15.29 -3.50
CA GLY A 669 2.31 14.84 -3.52
C GLY A 669 1.62 15.22 -4.85
N PRO A 670 0.99 14.27 -5.57
CA PRO A 670 0.24 14.62 -6.77
C PRO A 670 -0.96 15.51 -6.40
N PRO A 671 -1.44 16.38 -7.31
CA PRO A 671 -2.74 16.99 -7.14
C PRO A 671 -3.79 15.87 -7.06
N LEU A 672 -4.49 15.80 -5.94
CA LEU A 672 -5.76 15.11 -5.83
C LEU A 672 -6.64 15.61 -6.98
N LEU A 673 -7.12 14.70 -7.82
CA LEU A 673 -8.22 14.99 -8.73
C LEU A 673 -9.31 15.70 -7.92
N LYS A 674 -9.77 16.85 -8.43
CA LYS A 674 -10.91 17.58 -7.88
C LYS A 674 -12.10 16.60 -7.85
N ALA A 675 -12.36 16.01 -6.69
CA ALA A 675 -13.69 15.54 -6.37
C ALA A 675 -14.59 16.78 -6.48
N LYS A 676 -15.51 16.79 -7.44
CA LYS A 676 -16.54 17.82 -7.53
C LYS A 676 -17.22 17.88 -6.18
N THR A 677 -17.10 19.04 -5.53
CA THR A 677 -17.82 19.43 -4.33
C THR A 677 -19.31 19.22 -4.59
N ARG A 678 -19.89 18.18 -4.02
CA ARG A 678 -21.34 18.07 -3.90
C ARG A 678 -21.70 18.95 -2.71
N GLN A 679 -22.50 20.00 -2.96
CA GLN A 679 -23.00 20.89 -1.91
C GLN A 679 -23.56 20.09 -0.74
N GLU A 680 -23.06 20.41 0.45
CA GLU A 680 -23.44 19.85 1.73
C GLU A 680 -24.82 20.37 2.14
N SER A 681 -25.76 19.46 2.30
CA SER A 681 -26.84 19.61 3.26
C SER A 681 -26.30 19.16 4.63
N SER A 682 -26.38 20.05 5.62
CA SER A 682 -26.06 19.80 7.03
C SER A 682 -26.61 18.46 7.54
N GLY A 683 -25.75 17.58 8.04
CA GLY A 683 -26.12 16.33 8.68
C GLY A 683 -25.05 15.86 9.65
N THR A 684 -25.50 15.50 10.86
CA THR A 684 -24.80 14.75 11.92
C THR A 684 -23.82 13.70 11.41
N ALA A 685 -22.76 13.39 12.18
CA ALA A 685 -21.83 12.30 11.95
C ALA A 685 -22.56 11.10 11.32
N ASN A 686 -22.20 10.72 10.08
CA ASN A 686 -22.87 9.66 9.33
C ASN A 686 -22.81 8.35 10.12
N THR A 687 -23.77 8.11 11.00
CA THR A 687 -24.09 6.79 11.52
C THR A 687 -24.53 5.99 10.32
N TYR A 688 -23.72 5.00 9.93
CA TYR A 688 -24.11 4.02 8.94
C TYR A 688 -25.50 3.49 9.33
N THR A 689 -26.50 3.84 8.55
CA THR A 689 -27.87 3.35 8.72
C THR A 689 -28.08 2.32 7.63
N PRO A 690 -28.09 1.03 7.97
CA PRO A 690 -28.28 -0.03 6.98
C PRO A 690 -29.58 0.21 6.21
N SER A 691 -29.52 0.12 4.87
CA SER A 691 -30.75 0.18 4.06
C SER A 691 -31.67 -1.00 4.39
N PRO A 692 -33.00 -0.83 4.29
CA PRO A 692 -33.94 -1.94 4.41
C PRO A 692 -33.58 -3.06 3.44
N LEU A 693 -33.88 -4.29 3.83
CA LEU A 693 -33.67 -5.43 2.94
C LEU A 693 -34.67 -5.36 1.79
N ALA A 694 -34.17 -5.34 0.57
CA ALA A 694 -34.98 -5.34 -0.65
C ALA A 694 -34.74 -6.63 -1.42
N LEU A 695 -35.77 -7.47 -1.45
CA LEU A 695 -35.80 -8.72 -2.22
C LEU A 695 -36.56 -8.53 -3.52
N GLU A 696 -36.06 -9.13 -4.60
CA GLU A 696 -36.67 -9.08 -5.93
C GLU A 696 -36.47 -10.42 -6.65
N ASP A 697 -37.56 -11.15 -6.90
CA ASP A 697 -37.51 -12.44 -7.57
C ASP A 697 -37.49 -12.29 -9.11
N LYS A 698 -36.37 -11.78 -9.63
CA LYS A 698 -36.12 -11.69 -11.08
C LYS A 698 -35.43 -12.94 -11.60
N PRO A 699 -35.82 -13.52 -12.75
CA PRO A 699 -35.17 -14.71 -13.30
C PRO A 699 -33.67 -14.50 -13.60
N SER A 700 -33.25 -13.26 -13.85
CA SER A 700 -31.85 -12.90 -14.05
C SER A 700 -31.49 -11.57 -13.40
N ILE A 701 -30.25 -11.46 -12.94
CA ILE A 701 -29.66 -10.24 -12.37
C ILE A 701 -28.41 -9.87 -13.17
N LYS A 702 -28.24 -8.58 -13.44
CA LYS A 702 -27.07 -8.03 -14.15
C LYS A 702 -26.22 -7.16 -13.23
N ILE A 703 -24.91 -7.46 -13.18
CA ILE A 703 -23.92 -6.70 -12.41
C ILE A 703 -22.95 -6.03 -13.39
N PRO A 704 -23.01 -4.70 -13.54
CA PRO A 704 -22.12 -4.00 -14.47
C PRO A 704 -20.68 -3.98 -13.95
N CYS A 705 -19.73 -4.19 -14.85
CA CYS A 705 -18.29 -4.07 -14.63
C CYS A 705 -17.79 -2.77 -15.25
N ARG A 706 -17.62 -1.73 -14.43
CA ARG A 706 -17.14 -0.41 -14.86
C ARG A 706 -15.97 0.06 -14.00
N ALA A 707 -14.90 0.51 -14.64
CA ALA A 707 -13.72 1.07 -14.01
C ALA A 707 -13.19 2.24 -14.86
N ASP A 708 -12.71 3.30 -14.23
CA ASP A 708 -12.14 4.49 -14.91
C ASP A 708 -13.03 5.10 -16.00
N GLY A 709 -14.35 5.00 -15.84
CA GLY A 709 -15.34 5.49 -16.82
C GLY A 709 -15.51 4.59 -18.05
N ALA A 710 -14.80 3.48 -18.14
CA ALA A 710 -14.89 2.50 -19.22
C ALA A 710 -15.84 1.33 -18.87
N ASN A 711 -16.44 0.74 -19.91
CA ASN A 711 -17.33 -0.42 -19.79
C ASN A 711 -16.59 -1.71 -20.14
N TYR A 712 -16.34 -2.55 -19.12
CA TYR A 712 -15.66 -3.84 -19.27
C TYR A 712 -16.63 -5.00 -19.47
N GLY A 713 -17.92 -4.81 -19.22
CA GLY A 713 -18.95 -5.83 -19.45
C GLY A 713 -19.96 -5.95 -18.32
N GLU A 714 -20.70 -7.05 -18.32
CA GLU A 714 -21.74 -7.36 -17.33
C GLU A 714 -21.65 -8.82 -16.90
N LEU A 715 -21.63 -9.09 -15.59
CA LEU A 715 -21.85 -10.43 -15.07
C LEU A 715 -23.36 -10.67 -15.00
N LEU A 716 -23.79 -11.76 -15.63
CA LEU A 716 -25.17 -12.23 -15.61
C LEU A 716 -25.29 -13.38 -14.61
N ALA A 717 -26.30 -13.31 -13.74
CA ALA A 717 -26.68 -14.39 -12.85
C ALA A 717 -28.09 -14.84 -13.18
N GLU A 718 -28.23 -16.00 -13.82
CA GLU A 718 -29.50 -16.58 -14.25
C GLU A 718 -29.94 -17.66 -13.27
N LYS A 719 -31.11 -17.50 -12.66
CA LYS A 719 -31.66 -18.51 -11.76
C LYS A 719 -32.36 -19.61 -12.55
N ASN A 720 -32.15 -20.86 -12.12
CA ASN A 720 -32.91 -22.00 -12.60
C ASN A 720 -33.32 -22.91 -11.42
N ALA A 721 -34.03 -24.00 -11.70
CA ALA A 721 -34.50 -24.93 -10.68
C ALA A 721 -33.34 -25.59 -9.90
N ALA A 722 -32.20 -25.81 -10.55
CA ALA A 722 -31.02 -26.47 -9.98
C ALA A 722 -30.10 -25.50 -9.20
N GLY A 723 -30.18 -24.19 -9.43
CA GLY A 723 -29.23 -23.23 -8.86
C GLY A 723 -29.16 -21.89 -9.59
N VAL A 724 -27.94 -21.38 -9.78
CA VAL A 724 -27.63 -20.14 -10.49
C VAL A 724 -26.55 -20.38 -11.52
N LYS A 725 -26.76 -19.94 -12.76
CA LYS A 725 -25.73 -19.93 -13.79
C LYS A 725 -25.10 -18.54 -13.89
N LEU A 726 -23.77 -18.48 -13.83
CA LEU A 726 -23.01 -17.26 -14.00
C LEU A 726 -22.37 -17.23 -15.40
N SER A 727 -22.53 -16.10 -16.09
CA SER A 727 -21.88 -15.83 -17.38
C SER A 727 -21.45 -14.37 -17.45
N PHE A 728 -20.51 -14.05 -18.35
CA PHE A 728 -19.99 -12.70 -18.50
C PHE A 728 -20.08 -12.25 -19.96
N GLU A 729 -20.76 -11.13 -20.18
CA GLU A 729 -20.80 -10.45 -21.47
C GLU A 729 -19.71 -9.38 -21.50
N LYS A 730 -18.63 -9.62 -22.27
CA LYS A 730 -17.52 -8.67 -22.38
C LYS A 730 -17.96 -7.36 -23.01
N GLY A 731 -17.59 -6.26 -22.36
CA GLY A 731 -17.74 -4.91 -22.89
C GLY A 731 -16.56 -4.51 -23.80
N PRO A 732 -16.71 -3.41 -24.56
CA PRO A 732 -15.67 -2.94 -25.49
C PRO A 732 -14.29 -2.73 -24.87
N ALA A 733 -14.21 -2.30 -23.59
CA ALA A 733 -12.93 -2.06 -22.94
C ALA A 733 -12.19 -3.36 -22.60
N ALA A 734 -12.92 -4.40 -22.16
CA ALA A 734 -12.30 -5.71 -21.92
C ALA A 734 -11.75 -6.32 -23.21
N ILE A 735 -12.54 -6.25 -24.29
CA ILE A 735 -12.12 -6.74 -25.62
C ILE A 735 -10.89 -5.98 -26.13
N ALA A 736 -10.86 -4.65 -25.97
CA ALA A 736 -9.70 -3.84 -26.36
C ALA A 736 -8.43 -4.25 -25.59
N ASN A 737 -8.54 -4.53 -24.29
CA ASN A 737 -7.41 -5.00 -23.49
C ASN A 737 -6.96 -6.40 -23.90
N ASP A 738 -7.89 -7.33 -24.16
CA ASP A 738 -7.54 -8.68 -24.63
C ASP A 738 -6.78 -8.65 -25.97
N ILE A 739 -7.21 -7.81 -26.91
CA ILE A 739 -6.53 -7.63 -28.21
C ILE A 739 -5.11 -7.07 -28.01
N LEU A 740 -4.94 -6.05 -27.16
CA LEU A 740 -3.66 -5.42 -26.90
C LEU A 740 -2.70 -6.35 -26.14
N GLN A 741 -3.22 -7.12 -25.20
CA GLN A 741 -2.46 -8.13 -24.48
C GLN A 741 -2.00 -9.26 -25.41
N GLY A 742 -2.87 -9.74 -26.30
CA GLY A 742 -2.49 -10.72 -27.32
C GLY A 742 -1.42 -10.19 -28.29
N PHE A 743 -1.45 -8.89 -28.61
CA PHE A 743 -0.38 -8.26 -29.40
C PHE A 743 0.96 -8.31 -28.66
N ALA A 744 0.97 -7.92 -27.37
CA ALA A 744 2.18 -7.96 -26.54
C ALA A 744 2.73 -9.39 -26.40
N GLU A 745 1.88 -10.38 -26.21
CA GLU A 745 2.26 -11.79 -26.09
C GLU A 745 2.88 -12.36 -27.37
N ILE A 746 2.32 -12.02 -28.54
CA ILE A 746 2.90 -12.45 -29.83
C ILE A 746 4.28 -11.81 -30.05
N GLN A 747 4.48 -10.56 -29.62
CA GLN A 747 5.80 -9.92 -29.68
C GLN A 747 6.79 -10.57 -28.73
N ASP A 748 6.44 -10.79 -27.46
CA ASP A 748 7.31 -11.44 -26.48
C ASP A 748 7.71 -12.87 -26.91
N ALA A 749 6.84 -13.58 -27.62
CA ALA A 749 7.15 -14.90 -28.16
C ALA A 749 8.19 -14.87 -29.31
N ARG A 750 8.39 -13.72 -29.96
CA ARG A 750 9.29 -13.56 -31.12
C ARG A 750 10.47 -12.70 -30.70
N ARG A 751 11.48 -13.36 -30.12
CA ARG A 751 12.62 -12.78 -29.39
C ARG A 751 13.38 -11.59 -30.04
N GLU A 752 13.29 -11.34 -31.35
CA GLU A 752 13.89 -10.15 -31.98
C GLU A 752 13.16 -9.64 -33.25
N GLY A 753 12.97 -8.32 -33.33
CA GLY A 753 12.80 -7.54 -34.56
C GLY A 753 11.43 -7.63 -35.24
N PHE A 754 10.38 -8.08 -34.54
CA PHE A 754 9.08 -8.37 -35.16
C PHE A 754 8.24 -7.11 -35.46
N LYS A 755 8.58 -6.41 -36.55
CA LYS A 755 7.77 -5.32 -37.12
C LYS A 755 7.00 -5.78 -38.35
N ASP A 756 5.93 -6.54 -38.11
CA ASP A 756 5.16 -7.20 -39.16
C ASP A 756 3.65 -7.08 -38.93
N GLU A 757 2.97 -6.44 -39.87
CA GLU A 757 1.53 -6.18 -39.81
C GLU A 757 0.67 -7.45 -39.91
N ARG A 758 1.27 -8.60 -40.27
CA ARG A 758 0.63 -9.92 -40.17
C ARG A 758 0.29 -10.30 -38.72
N ILE A 759 0.83 -9.59 -37.72
CA ILE A 759 0.44 -9.75 -36.31
C ILE A 759 -1.07 -9.53 -36.12
N PHE A 760 -1.67 -8.55 -36.82
CA PHE A 760 -3.09 -8.23 -36.65
C PHE A 760 -4.01 -9.37 -37.11
N ARG A 761 -3.55 -10.22 -38.05
CA ARG A 761 -4.30 -11.43 -38.47
C ARG A 761 -4.21 -12.57 -37.47
N GLN A 762 -3.19 -12.56 -36.61
CA GLN A 762 -3.02 -13.56 -35.55
C GLN A 762 -3.86 -13.23 -34.31
N LEU A 763 -4.34 -11.98 -34.20
CA LEU A 763 -5.19 -11.56 -33.09
C LEU A 763 -6.63 -12.09 -33.28
N PRO A 764 -7.24 -12.67 -32.24
CA PRO A 764 -8.56 -13.27 -32.35
C PRO A 764 -9.63 -12.19 -32.60
N GLY A 765 -10.54 -12.47 -33.52
CA GLY A 765 -11.73 -11.64 -33.76
C GLY A 765 -11.47 -10.31 -34.46
N ILE A 766 -10.30 -10.13 -35.11
CA ILE A 766 -10.02 -8.98 -35.96
C ILE A 766 -10.51 -9.25 -37.38
N GLU A 767 -11.39 -8.38 -37.89
CA GLU A 767 -11.98 -8.50 -39.23
C GLU A 767 -11.20 -7.69 -40.27
N SER A 768 -10.68 -6.53 -39.87
CA SER A 768 -9.90 -5.67 -40.76
C SER A 768 -8.93 -4.80 -39.96
N ALA A 769 -7.79 -4.54 -40.57
CA ALA A 769 -6.80 -3.59 -40.09
C ALA A 769 -6.45 -2.60 -41.21
N VAL A 770 -6.54 -1.32 -40.89
CA VAL A 770 -6.22 -0.21 -41.80
C VAL A 770 -5.06 0.58 -41.20
N ARG A 771 -3.97 0.66 -41.95
CA ARG A 771 -2.81 1.46 -41.60
C ARG A 771 -3.05 2.93 -41.91
N VAL A 772 -2.81 3.77 -40.91
CA VAL A 772 -2.83 5.24 -41.04
C VAL A 772 -1.42 5.80 -41.10
N GLU A 773 -0.51 5.23 -40.31
CA GLU A 773 0.91 5.56 -40.33
C GLU A 773 1.73 4.29 -40.11
N ASN A 774 2.79 4.12 -40.92
CA ASN A 774 3.57 2.90 -40.94
C ASN A 774 4.18 2.57 -39.57
N TRP A 775 3.84 1.39 -39.05
CA TRP A 775 4.26 0.89 -37.74
C TRP A 775 4.06 1.90 -36.59
N LYS A 776 2.98 2.69 -36.67
CA LYS A 776 2.68 3.73 -35.68
C LYS A 776 1.21 3.88 -35.37
N THR A 777 0.33 3.94 -36.38
CA THR A 777 -1.11 4.15 -36.15
C THR A 777 -1.94 3.23 -37.03
N TYR A 778 -2.90 2.54 -36.40
CA TYR A 778 -3.80 1.58 -37.04
C TYR A 778 -5.25 1.80 -36.61
N LEU A 779 -6.19 1.51 -37.52
CA LEU A 779 -7.61 1.42 -37.24
C LEU A 779 -8.00 -0.06 -37.37
N ILE A 780 -8.51 -0.64 -36.30
CA ILE A 780 -8.80 -2.07 -36.22
C ILE A 780 -10.30 -2.27 -36.03
N LYS A 781 -10.90 -3.09 -36.90
CA LYS A 781 -12.27 -3.58 -36.74
C LYS A 781 -12.24 -4.95 -36.08
N SER A 782 -12.99 -5.10 -35.01
CA SER A 782 -13.20 -6.38 -34.35
C SER A 782 -14.66 -6.79 -34.47
N SER A 783 -14.91 -8.06 -34.76
CA SER A 783 -16.25 -8.67 -34.77
C SER A 783 -16.95 -8.58 -33.41
N ALA A 784 -16.17 -8.51 -32.33
CA ALA A 784 -16.67 -8.42 -30.96
C ALA A 784 -17.06 -6.98 -30.54
N ILE A 785 -16.63 -5.95 -31.27
CA ILE A 785 -16.98 -4.54 -30.99
C ILE A 785 -17.89 -4.01 -32.10
N LYS A 786 -19.20 -4.14 -31.86
CA LYS A 786 -20.24 -3.62 -32.78
C LYS A 786 -20.17 -2.09 -32.88
N ASP A 787 -20.34 -1.57 -34.09
CA ASP A 787 -20.50 -0.14 -34.41
C ASP A 787 -19.33 0.81 -34.09
N MET A 788 -18.22 0.30 -33.56
CA MET A 788 -17.02 1.09 -33.27
C MET A 788 -15.77 0.45 -33.88
N TRP A 789 -14.70 1.24 -33.92
CA TRP A 789 -13.35 0.83 -34.31
C TRP A 789 -12.37 1.09 -33.16
N LEU A 790 -11.31 0.30 -33.12
CA LEU A 790 -10.17 0.57 -32.24
C LEU A 790 -9.18 1.46 -32.99
N TYR A 791 -8.91 2.63 -32.44
CA TYR A 791 -7.79 3.48 -32.85
C TYR A 791 -6.58 3.07 -32.01
N VAL A 792 -5.58 2.46 -32.66
CA VAL A 792 -4.40 1.89 -32.03
C VAL A 792 -3.15 2.71 -32.38
N ASN A 793 -2.39 3.09 -31.37
CA ASN A 793 -1.11 3.79 -31.49
C ASN A 793 0.01 2.95 -30.89
N LEU A 794 1.15 2.91 -31.59
CA LEU A 794 2.38 2.26 -31.15
C LEU A 794 3.42 3.31 -30.72
N ASN A 795 4.06 3.07 -29.58
CA ASN A 795 5.16 3.86 -29.00
C ASN A 795 4.90 5.36 -28.86
N GLU A 796 3.63 5.77 -28.72
CA GLU A 796 3.29 7.17 -28.49
C GLU A 796 3.46 7.52 -27.00
N GLN A 797 4.07 8.68 -26.70
CA GLN A 797 4.15 9.17 -25.32
C GLN A 797 2.75 9.57 -24.82
N GLU A 798 2.36 9.09 -23.63
CA GLU A 798 1.02 9.15 -22.99
C GLU A 798 0.39 10.56 -22.84
N LYS A 799 1.03 11.63 -23.31
CA LYS A 799 0.73 13.03 -22.95
C LYS A 799 -0.51 13.66 -23.60
N LYS A 800 -1.30 12.97 -24.44
CA LYS A 800 -2.35 13.65 -25.24
C LYS A 800 -3.73 12.97 -25.40
N ALA A 801 -3.95 11.71 -24.98
CA ALA A 801 -5.25 11.06 -25.19
C ALA A 801 -5.69 10.16 -24.02
N SER A 802 -7.00 10.10 -23.75
CA SER A 802 -7.60 9.13 -22.83
C SER A 802 -7.72 7.79 -23.55
N TYR A 803 -6.77 6.89 -23.27
CA TYR A 803 -6.79 5.51 -23.73
C TYR A 803 -7.57 4.64 -22.75
N ILE A 804 -8.31 3.65 -23.28
CA ILE A 804 -9.09 2.70 -22.47
C ILE A 804 -8.36 1.37 -22.26
N ALA A 805 -7.30 1.15 -23.01
CA ALA A 805 -6.47 -0.05 -22.96
C ALA A 805 -5.02 0.31 -23.31
N LYS A 806 -4.08 -0.32 -22.60
CA LYS A 806 -2.64 -0.20 -22.84
C LYS A 806 -1.95 -1.52 -22.52
N ALA A 807 -0.98 -1.90 -23.34
CA ALA A 807 -0.16 -3.09 -23.12
C ALA A 807 1.23 -2.89 -23.73
N ALA A 808 2.20 -3.66 -23.25
CA ALA A 808 3.51 -3.80 -23.88
C ALA A 808 4.09 -5.15 -23.49
N GLY A 809 4.91 -5.70 -24.39
CA GLY A 809 5.78 -6.83 -24.05
C GLY A 809 6.88 -6.44 -23.05
N THR A 810 7.69 -7.42 -22.68
CA THR A 810 8.76 -7.32 -21.69
C THR A 810 10.16 -7.43 -22.29
N GLU A 811 10.27 -7.56 -23.62
CA GLU A 811 11.52 -7.67 -24.36
C GLU A 811 11.96 -6.32 -25.00
N ALA A 812 13.25 -6.21 -25.36
CA ALA A 812 13.88 -4.97 -25.85
C ALA A 812 13.23 -4.41 -27.11
N ASP A 813 12.78 -5.29 -27.99
CA ASP A 813 12.18 -4.99 -29.28
C ASP A 813 10.64 -4.86 -29.23
N SER A 814 10.02 -5.14 -28.08
CA SER A 814 8.56 -5.01 -27.90
C SER A 814 8.08 -3.59 -28.20
N ASP A 815 6.83 -3.42 -28.62
CA ASP A 815 6.21 -2.11 -28.77
C ASP A 815 5.26 -1.82 -27.60
N SER A 816 5.15 -0.54 -27.23
CA SER A 816 4.06 -0.10 -26.34
C SER A 816 2.83 0.22 -27.18
N VAL A 817 1.68 -0.38 -26.84
CA VAL A 817 0.45 -0.30 -27.63
C VAL A 817 -0.65 0.35 -26.80
N TYR A 818 -1.33 1.32 -27.40
CA TYR A 818 -2.40 2.08 -26.78
C TYR A 818 -3.65 2.05 -27.66
N ALA A 819 -4.83 1.89 -27.05
CA ALA A 819 -6.09 1.85 -27.78
C ALA A 819 -7.18 2.71 -27.17
N ARG A 820 -7.97 3.33 -28.05
CA ARG A 820 -9.22 4.02 -27.72
C ARG A 820 -10.30 3.66 -28.73
N LEU A 821 -11.56 3.78 -28.32
CA LEU A 821 -12.70 3.57 -29.20
C LEU A 821 -12.98 4.82 -30.04
N ILE A 822 -13.30 4.61 -31.31
CA ILE A 822 -13.80 5.65 -32.21
C ILE A 822 -15.06 5.17 -32.93
N THR A 823 -15.93 6.12 -33.26
CA THR A 823 -17.17 5.88 -34.04
C THR A 823 -16.87 5.73 -35.53
N GLN A 824 -17.84 5.20 -36.29
CA GLN A 824 -17.74 5.13 -37.76
C GLN A 824 -17.49 6.52 -38.40
N SER A 825 -18.17 7.56 -37.91
CA SER A 825 -17.97 8.94 -38.41
C SER A 825 -16.53 9.43 -38.20
N GLN A 826 -15.92 9.11 -37.05
CA GLN A 826 -14.51 9.46 -36.78
C GLN A 826 -13.55 8.65 -37.65
N PHE A 827 -13.85 7.37 -37.91
CA PHE A 827 -13.10 6.53 -38.84
C PHE A 827 -13.14 7.12 -40.27
N ASP A 828 -14.31 7.48 -40.77
CA ASP A 828 -14.49 8.05 -42.11
C ASP A 828 -13.75 9.38 -42.25
N LYS A 829 -13.76 10.20 -41.19
CA LYS A 829 -13.00 11.45 -41.15
C LYS A 829 -11.49 11.19 -41.25
N LEU A 830 -10.95 10.28 -40.43
CA LEU A 830 -9.52 9.97 -40.39
C LEU A 830 -9.00 9.38 -41.71
N THR A 831 -9.81 8.54 -42.36
CA THR A 831 -9.46 7.90 -43.63
C THR A 831 -9.56 8.83 -44.84
N LYS A 832 -10.37 9.90 -44.77
CA LYS A 832 -10.40 10.97 -45.77
C LYS A 832 -9.24 11.96 -45.63
N GLU A 833 -8.85 12.27 -44.40
CA GLU A 833 -7.82 13.27 -44.09
C GLU A 833 -6.38 12.73 -44.24
N LYS A 834 -6.18 11.40 -44.25
CA LYS A 834 -4.85 10.77 -44.30
C LYS A 834 -4.78 9.70 -45.37
N GLN A 835 -3.59 9.49 -45.93
CA GLN A 835 -3.34 8.36 -46.82
C GLN A 835 -3.35 7.05 -46.00
N THR A 836 -4.41 6.25 -46.16
CA THR A 836 -4.55 4.96 -45.46
C THR A 836 -4.30 3.77 -46.37
N ILE A 837 -3.79 2.67 -45.82
CA ILE A 837 -3.53 1.42 -46.56
C ILE A 837 -4.26 0.28 -45.85
N LYS A 838 -5.16 -0.42 -46.56
CA LYS A 838 -5.84 -1.61 -46.02
C LYS A 838 -4.86 -2.78 -45.97
N ILE A 839 -4.67 -3.39 -44.81
CA ILE A 839 -3.79 -4.56 -44.64
C ILE A 839 -4.53 -5.85 -44.99
N PHE A 840 -5.81 -5.94 -44.60
CA PHE A 840 -6.76 -6.97 -45.03
C PHE A 840 -8.20 -6.52 -44.86
#